data_AF-A0A1B1ND22-F1
#
_entry.id   AF-A0A1B1ND22-F1
#
_cell.length_a   1.000
_cell.length_b   1.000
_cell.length_c   1.000
_cell.angle_alpha   90.00
_cell.angle_beta   90.00
_cell.angle_gamma   90.00
#
_symmetry.space_group_name_H-M   'P 1'
#
loop_
_entity.id
_entity.type
_entity.pdbx_description
1 polymer ?
#
loop_
_entity_poly.entity_id
_entity_poly.type
_entity_poly.pdbx_seq_one_letter_code
_entity_poly.pdbx_strand_id
1 'polypeptide(L)'
;MGPDEDVDEDAVLAGAHPHGYLLLLGADRDVPPPADVARWRSDADVLPGAVLRLHPRTVAAGARAACGDLVLLGHPVDVEHGLVDAAAIARRLTETWAAAGEQAMVREAAYLGGRFTLVARARGGAGDEGGDLLVVPDTMASQPVLVGRQGDRVAVASSPVLVADALGLPVDPDAVTLRAALEARMAGRVSYLPGVRTDYRDVRALLPNTLLRVTGDGHGLGTTYERFWPIRPRVENPDVDAVYADVHERLTAHVGLLAALGRPTVSLTGGLDSRVTAAVAAPRLRERDGFAFTYLNPREAVTSAAAVQDVLGARDVARQLGLRHRTLRWRRPPPGSTFDVLHRRTYAPRVPSRGAAYAMWADLPGDLVQLQSNGAEIATTYTKAVLRPPHELDPRWLTQIFAGGGPGAHDDLAEELYGDYLEQAPMPGSDLLGYDDHDLVYWEQRMGRWGWQKFCDGDLGHRVLLPFNDRVLLETMLSLPYPLRRDKVLFHRLVREAGVRDPATAVATTAMGTRTTPAPARAPALVRAGLVGRLRRLADRRPRQTSPSGSVPPAGSPTSPRGYALAPATAAPPVGLPDGFLRSLLPGRLELHRDPALPSAVSGGRGGSVLVLGDPLDLPSGRDGAAPVAALLHRLVLEDPTLERAATRAAALGGAWTVLLTGPGGSLVLTDPVGACGAWLAPDRRTLVSRPDLAGDGQQAEALGERRAVLSRRGPDRSWRTEALPDLGAYLDLLGTDARRRRERHVELLSRRGPALLCAGPRAGLLELGLPSSIPALTCWDPATEAGTVAMIHASDRAFADRRDVRVLTRAPGADWAGTLDREVGAEAVLWVGARPGAEPRRPGARALDLLQGVRRVALPWSDRVLHRLGGVPGPPDDGSRVRGDG
;
A
#
# COMPACT_ATOMS: atom_id res chain seq x y z
N MET A 1 11.33 -11.51 16.59
CA MET A 1 10.68 -12.59 17.35
C MET A 1 11.42 -13.88 17.07
N GLY A 2 11.79 -14.59 18.14
CA GLY A 2 12.51 -15.87 18.09
C GLY A 2 11.58 -17.03 17.74
N PRO A 3 12.11 -18.22 17.44
CA PRO A 3 11.33 -19.38 16.99
C PRO A 3 10.55 -20.15 18.09
N ASP A 4 10.45 -19.64 19.32
CA ASP A 4 9.75 -20.31 20.45
C ASP A 4 8.74 -19.35 21.15
N GLU A 5 7.85 -18.70 20.40
CA GLU A 5 6.61 -18.20 21.04
C GLU A 5 5.59 -19.32 20.98
N ASP A 6 5.28 -19.91 22.14
CA ASP A 6 4.20 -20.87 22.29
C ASP A 6 2.89 -20.26 21.75
N VAL A 7 2.13 -21.06 21.00
CA VAL A 7 0.81 -20.66 20.52
C VAL A 7 -0.09 -20.40 21.73
N ASP A 8 -0.56 -19.16 21.86
CA ASP A 8 -1.56 -18.81 22.86
C ASP A 8 -2.92 -19.37 22.42
N GLU A 9 -3.25 -20.58 22.87
CA GLU A 9 -4.52 -21.24 22.53
C GLU A 9 -5.75 -20.50 23.04
N ASP A 10 -5.63 -19.77 24.14
CA ASP A 10 -6.74 -18.98 24.66
C ASP A 10 -7.03 -17.82 23.69
N ALA A 11 -5.99 -17.18 23.16
CA ALA A 11 -6.12 -16.16 22.12
C ALA A 11 -6.60 -16.74 20.77
N VAL A 12 -6.20 -17.97 20.42
CA VAL A 12 -6.72 -18.67 19.23
C VAL A 12 -8.22 -18.89 19.37
N LEU A 13 -8.68 -19.47 20.47
CA LEU A 13 -10.10 -19.76 20.71
C LEU A 13 -10.95 -18.49 20.85
N ALA A 14 -10.38 -17.40 21.37
CA ALA A 14 -11.03 -16.10 21.47
C ALA A 14 -11.00 -15.26 20.17
N GLY A 15 -10.27 -15.72 19.15
CA GLY A 15 -10.07 -15.02 17.88
C GLY A 15 -10.56 -15.77 16.65
N ALA A 16 -10.63 -17.11 16.69
CA ALA A 16 -11.12 -17.93 15.59
C ALA A 16 -12.64 -17.79 15.43
N HIS A 17 -13.11 -17.71 14.19
CA HIS A 17 -14.50 -17.41 13.85
C HIS A 17 -15.03 -16.16 14.56
N PRO A 18 -14.35 -15.01 14.39
CA PRO A 18 -14.64 -13.80 15.13
C PRO A 18 -16.08 -13.32 14.87
N HIS A 19 -16.74 -12.83 15.92
CA HIS A 19 -18.16 -12.48 15.91
C HIS A 19 -19.07 -13.62 15.41
N GLY A 20 -18.63 -14.88 15.59
CA GLY A 20 -19.34 -16.04 15.10
C GLY A 20 -20.46 -16.56 15.99
N TYR A 21 -21.31 -17.40 15.41
CA TYR A 21 -22.35 -18.13 16.11
C TYR A 21 -22.54 -19.53 15.51
N LEU A 22 -23.08 -20.44 16.30
CA LEU A 22 -23.51 -21.77 15.89
C LEU A 22 -24.86 -22.09 16.54
N LEU A 23 -25.87 -22.36 15.72
CA LEU A 23 -27.20 -22.78 16.13
C LEU A 23 -27.40 -24.24 15.73
N LEU A 24 -27.74 -25.09 16.70
CA LEU A 24 -27.99 -26.51 16.50
C LEU A 24 -29.47 -26.84 16.78
N LEU A 25 -30.06 -27.61 15.87
CA LEU A 25 -31.46 -28.05 15.89
C LEU A 25 -31.51 -29.57 15.67
N GLY A 26 -32.49 -30.24 16.30
CA GLY A 26 -32.76 -31.67 16.09
C GLY A 26 -32.37 -32.59 17.24
N ALA A 27 -32.43 -33.90 16.99
CA ALA A 27 -32.04 -34.94 17.95
C ALA A 27 -30.55 -34.83 18.36
N ASP A 28 -30.22 -35.28 19.58
CA ASP A 28 -28.85 -35.27 20.13
C ASP A 28 -28.19 -33.88 20.19
N ARG A 29 -28.96 -32.87 20.61
CA ARG A 29 -28.43 -31.53 20.99
C ARG A 29 -27.36 -31.56 22.09
N ASP A 30 -27.23 -32.69 22.78
CA ASP A 30 -26.24 -32.95 23.83
C ASP A 30 -24.90 -33.48 23.30
N VAL A 31 -24.73 -33.60 21.97
CA VAL A 31 -23.44 -33.92 21.36
C VAL A 31 -22.40 -32.85 21.75
N PRO A 32 -21.19 -33.26 22.16
CA PRO A 32 -20.12 -32.32 22.45
C PRO A 32 -19.92 -31.37 21.27
N PRO A 33 -19.85 -30.06 21.52
CA PRO A 33 -19.73 -29.11 20.44
C PRO A 33 -18.34 -29.20 19.80
N PRO A 34 -18.15 -28.65 18.58
CA PRO A 34 -16.83 -28.53 17.98
C PRO A 34 -15.82 -27.91 18.95
N ALA A 35 -14.56 -28.37 18.90
CA ALA A 35 -13.51 -27.94 19.83
C ALA A 35 -13.35 -26.41 19.87
N ASP A 36 -13.43 -25.75 18.70
CA ASP A 36 -13.27 -24.30 18.56
C ASP A 36 -14.41 -23.49 19.21
N VAL A 37 -15.56 -24.11 19.49
CA VAL A 37 -16.70 -23.46 20.16
C VAL A 37 -16.97 -24.00 21.57
N ALA A 38 -16.11 -24.89 22.08
CA ALA A 38 -16.30 -25.51 23.39
C ALA A 38 -16.36 -24.48 24.54
N ARG A 39 -15.67 -23.33 24.38
CA ARG A 39 -15.64 -22.22 25.34
C ARG A 39 -16.62 -21.10 25.03
N TRP A 40 -17.41 -21.22 23.96
CA TRP A 40 -18.40 -20.20 23.61
C TRP A 40 -19.55 -20.21 24.59
N ARG A 41 -20.15 -19.04 24.79
CA ARG A 41 -21.36 -18.92 25.61
C ARG A 41 -22.46 -19.78 24.95
N SER A 42 -23.08 -20.66 25.73
CA SER A 42 -24.18 -21.51 25.26
C SER A 42 -25.48 -21.03 25.89
N ASP A 43 -26.43 -20.62 25.06
CA ASP A 43 -27.72 -20.08 25.45
C ASP A 43 -28.84 -21.02 24.95
N ALA A 44 -29.25 -21.99 25.78
CA ALA A 44 -30.29 -22.96 25.42
C ALA A 44 -31.72 -22.39 25.57
N ASP A 45 -31.90 -21.40 26.46
CA ASP A 45 -33.22 -20.86 26.78
C ASP A 45 -33.71 -19.79 25.79
N VAL A 46 -32.80 -19.27 24.95
CA VAL A 46 -33.09 -18.12 24.10
C VAL A 46 -34.01 -18.51 22.93
N LEU A 47 -33.84 -19.70 22.36
CA LEU A 47 -34.69 -20.26 21.32
C LEU A 47 -35.09 -21.68 21.75
N PRO A 48 -36.35 -21.91 22.18
CA PRO A 48 -36.80 -23.23 22.60
C PRO A 48 -36.48 -24.29 21.54
N GLY A 49 -36.03 -25.47 21.96
CA GLY A 49 -35.72 -26.57 21.05
C GLY A 49 -34.46 -26.37 20.18
N ALA A 50 -33.60 -25.40 20.50
CA ALA A 50 -32.33 -25.17 19.82
C ALA A 50 -31.21 -24.89 20.83
N VAL A 51 -29.95 -25.13 20.41
CA VAL A 51 -28.76 -24.75 21.19
C VAL A 51 -28.02 -23.67 20.42
N LEU A 52 -27.99 -22.46 20.97
CA LEU A 52 -27.26 -21.33 20.40
C LEU A 52 -25.92 -21.16 21.12
N ARG A 53 -24.82 -21.20 20.37
CA ARG A 53 -23.47 -20.93 20.85
C ARG A 53 -22.93 -19.65 20.24
N LEU A 54 -22.32 -18.81 21.07
CA LEU A 54 -21.90 -17.46 20.69
C LEU A 54 -20.44 -17.23 21.02
N HIS A 55 -19.68 -16.83 20.02
CA HIS A 55 -18.31 -16.36 20.20
C HIS A 55 -18.30 -15.20 21.22
N PRO A 56 -17.26 -15.04 22.06
CA PRO A 56 -17.21 -14.00 23.10
C PRO A 56 -17.44 -12.56 22.60
N ARG A 57 -17.11 -12.30 21.33
CA ARG A 57 -17.33 -10.99 20.67
C ARG A 57 -18.71 -10.84 20.01
N THR A 58 -19.53 -11.89 19.96
CA THR A 58 -20.85 -11.87 19.32
C THR A 58 -21.86 -11.24 20.26
N VAL A 59 -22.45 -10.14 19.81
CA VAL A 59 -23.59 -9.54 20.52
C VAL A 59 -24.86 -10.29 20.11
N ALA A 60 -25.72 -10.56 21.09
CA ALA A 60 -27.02 -11.15 20.86
C ALA A 60 -28.06 -10.44 21.71
N ALA A 61 -29.23 -10.18 21.14
CA ALA A 61 -30.37 -9.60 21.85
C ALA A 61 -31.64 -10.38 21.50
N GLY A 62 -32.33 -10.87 22.52
CA GLY A 62 -33.55 -11.64 22.38
C GLY A 62 -34.80 -10.86 22.81
N ALA A 63 -35.92 -11.17 22.19
CA ALA A 63 -37.25 -10.72 22.60
C ALA A 63 -38.26 -11.87 22.45
N ARG A 64 -39.32 -11.84 23.26
CA ARG A 64 -40.36 -12.86 23.27
C ARG A 64 -41.73 -12.22 23.12
N ALA A 65 -42.58 -12.81 22.30
CA ALA A 65 -43.99 -12.45 22.15
C ALA A 65 -44.88 -13.70 22.23
N ALA A 66 -46.20 -13.49 22.22
CA ALA A 66 -47.15 -14.61 22.19
C ALA A 66 -47.00 -15.47 20.92
N CYS A 67 -46.61 -14.86 19.80
CA CYS A 67 -46.43 -15.52 18.51
C CYS A 67 -45.11 -16.30 18.37
N GLY A 68 -44.10 -16.02 19.20
CA GLY A 68 -42.78 -16.63 19.06
C GLY A 68 -41.66 -15.96 19.83
N ASP A 69 -40.46 -16.51 19.68
CA ASP A 69 -39.21 -16.06 20.26
C ASP A 69 -38.28 -15.59 19.13
N LEU A 70 -37.55 -14.48 19.34
CA LEU A 70 -36.67 -13.88 18.32
C LEU A 70 -35.33 -13.49 18.93
N VAL A 71 -34.28 -13.59 18.12
CA VAL A 71 -32.91 -13.19 18.45
C VAL A 71 -32.30 -12.42 17.29
N LEU A 72 -31.66 -11.29 17.60
CA LEU A 72 -30.74 -10.60 16.71
C LEU A 72 -29.31 -10.94 17.10
N LEU A 73 -28.54 -11.48 16.16
CA LEU A 73 -27.12 -11.81 16.29
C LEU A 73 -26.29 -10.77 15.56
N GLY A 74 -25.36 -10.10 16.23
CA GLY A 74 -24.52 -9.04 15.67
C GLY A 74 -24.96 -7.63 16.06
N HIS A 75 -24.86 -6.71 15.11
CA HIS A 75 -25.01 -5.26 15.31
C HIS A 75 -26.08 -4.67 14.38
N PRO A 76 -27.37 -4.93 14.65
CA PRO A 76 -28.45 -4.25 13.95
C PRO A 76 -28.48 -2.78 14.35
N VAL A 77 -28.82 -1.91 13.40
CA VAL A 77 -29.17 -0.50 13.67
C VAL A 77 -30.47 -0.16 12.96
N ASP A 78 -31.35 0.52 13.67
CA ASP A 78 -32.61 1.01 13.11
C ASP A 78 -32.42 2.49 12.78
N VAL A 79 -32.08 2.77 11.53
CA VAL A 79 -31.78 4.14 11.08
C VAL A 79 -33.04 5.01 11.05
N GLU A 80 -34.21 4.39 10.84
CA GLU A 80 -35.50 5.10 10.87
C GLU A 80 -35.80 5.65 12.26
N HIS A 81 -35.50 4.87 13.30
CA HIS A 81 -35.78 5.24 14.69
C HIS A 81 -34.54 5.74 15.45
N GLY A 82 -33.38 5.84 14.78
CA GLY A 82 -32.12 6.26 15.39
C GLY A 82 -31.61 5.32 16.49
N LEU A 83 -31.91 4.02 16.40
CA LEU A 83 -31.57 3.05 17.45
C LEU A 83 -30.29 2.26 17.14
N VAL A 84 -29.47 2.08 18.16
CA VAL A 84 -28.31 1.15 18.18
C VAL A 84 -28.46 0.05 19.23
N ASP A 85 -29.48 0.12 20.09
CA ASP A 85 -29.75 -0.88 21.11
C ASP A 85 -30.48 -2.08 20.49
N ALA A 86 -29.75 -3.18 20.30
CA ALA A 86 -30.28 -4.42 19.73
C ALA A 86 -31.47 -4.99 20.53
N ALA A 87 -31.56 -4.76 21.85
CA ALA A 87 -32.69 -5.23 22.64
C ALA A 87 -33.96 -4.39 22.37
N ALA A 88 -33.81 -3.08 22.17
CA ALA A 88 -34.92 -2.22 21.75
C ALA A 88 -35.42 -2.60 20.35
N ILE A 89 -34.50 -2.86 19.42
CA ILE A 89 -34.83 -3.30 18.06
C ILE A 89 -35.53 -4.67 18.10
N ALA A 90 -35.02 -5.64 18.87
CA ALA A 90 -35.65 -6.96 19.01
C ALA A 90 -37.08 -6.88 19.55
N ARG A 91 -37.33 -6.05 20.58
CA ARG A 91 -38.69 -5.84 21.13
C ARG A 91 -39.64 -5.29 20.06
N ARG A 92 -39.20 -4.27 19.32
CA ARG A 92 -40.00 -3.67 18.24
C ARG A 92 -40.35 -4.69 17.15
N LEU A 93 -39.39 -5.52 16.73
CA LEU A 93 -39.66 -6.60 15.78
C LEU A 93 -40.69 -7.60 16.31
N THR A 94 -40.63 -7.95 17.60
CA THR A 94 -41.64 -8.84 18.20
C THR A 94 -43.02 -8.18 18.34
N GLU A 95 -43.08 -6.87 18.56
CA GLU A 95 -44.34 -6.10 18.53
C GLU A 95 -44.95 -6.11 17.13
N THR A 96 -44.14 -5.89 16.08
CA THR A 96 -44.58 -6.00 14.69
C THR A 96 -45.02 -7.41 14.35
N TRP A 97 -44.30 -8.44 14.80
CA TRP A 97 -44.70 -9.83 14.60
C TRP A 97 -46.05 -10.13 15.25
N ALA A 98 -46.25 -9.70 16.49
CA ALA A 98 -47.51 -9.91 17.21
C ALA A 98 -48.68 -9.15 16.58
N ALA A 99 -48.44 -7.95 16.04
CA ALA A 99 -49.49 -7.10 15.48
C ALA A 99 -49.85 -7.42 14.01
N ALA A 100 -48.86 -7.74 13.18
CA ALA A 100 -49.00 -7.81 11.73
C ALA A 100 -48.46 -9.11 11.10
N GLY A 101 -47.97 -10.05 11.93
CA GLY A 101 -47.54 -11.38 11.50
C GLY A 101 -46.08 -11.45 11.04
N GLU A 102 -45.63 -12.67 10.73
CA GLU A 102 -44.24 -13.01 10.41
C GLU A 102 -43.71 -12.20 9.23
N GLN A 103 -44.50 -12.07 8.16
CA GLN A 103 -44.11 -11.35 6.95
C GLN A 103 -43.86 -9.85 7.21
N ALA A 104 -44.60 -9.23 8.12
CA ALA A 104 -44.36 -7.83 8.50
C ALA A 104 -43.04 -7.69 9.28
N MET A 105 -42.75 -8.62 10.20
CA MET A 105 -41.49 -8.67 10.93
C MET A 105 -40.30 -8.88 9.99
N VAL A 106 -40.39 -9.81 9.02
CA VAL A 106 -39.35 -10.03 8.00
C VAL A 106 -39.09 -8.76 7.20
N ARG A 107 -40.15 -8.08 6.75
CA ARG A 107 -40.02 -6.81 6.01
C ARG A 107 -39.33 -5.76 6.85
N GLU A 108 -39.72 -5.59 8.10
CA GLU A 108 -39.09 -4.62 8.99
C GLU A 108 -37.61 -4.95 9.23
N ALA A 109 -37.30 -6.22 9.54
CA ALA A 109 -35.92 -6.67 9.71
C ALA A 109 -35.07 -6.44 8.45
N ALA A 110 -35.64 -6.68 7.26
CA ALA A 110 -34.96 -6.48 5.99
C ALA A 110 -34.54 -5.02 5.72
N TYR A 111 -35.16 -4.04 6.39
CA TYR A 111 -34.85 -2.61 6.28
C TYR A 111 -34.01 -2.07 7.44
N LEU A 112 -33.61 -2.91 8.40
CA LEU A 112 -32.57 -2.55 9.36
C LEU A 112 -31.22 -2.40 8.65
N GLY A 113 -30.41 -1.48 9.15
CA GLY A 113 -29.02 -1.33 8.76
C GLY A 113 -28.10 -2.15 9.67
N GLY A 114 -26.80 -2.09 9.38
CA GLY A 114 -25.78 -2.69 10.24
C GLY A 114 -25.42 -4.10 9.78
N ARG A 115 -24.87 -4.93 10.66
CA ARG A 115 -24.37 -6.28 10.30
C ARG A 115 -24.90 -7.29 11.30
N PHE A 116 -25.88 -8.08 10.88
CA PHE A 116 -26.64 -8.93 11.80
C PHE A 116 -27.30 -10.11 11.09
N THR A 117 -27.76 -11.07 11.89
CA THR A 117 -28.67 -12.14 11.48
C THR A 117 -29.85 -12.15 12.45
N LEU A 118 -31.07 -12.18 11.92
CA LEU A 118 -32.28 -12.42 12.70
C LEU A 118 -32.60 -13.92 12.68
N VAL A 119 -32.86 -14.49 13.86
CA VAL A 119 -33.38 -15.83 14.04
C VAL A 119 -34.69 -15.73 14.81
N ALA A 120 -35.78 -16.22 14.24
CA ALA A 120 -37.09 -16.23 14.89
C ALA A 120 -37.65 -17.66 14.90
N ARG A 121 -38.38 -18.02 15.95
CA ARG A 121 -39.04 -19.31 16.07
C ARG A 121 -40.48 -19.11 16.50
N ALA A 122 -41.41 -19.55 15.66
CA ALA A 122 -42.82 -19.46 15.98
C ALA A 122 -43.15 -20.35 17.19
N ARG A 123 -44.09 -19.92 18.04
CA ARG A 123 -44.62 -20.79 19.09
C ARG A 123 -45.61 -21.77 18.46
N GLY A 124 -45.34 -23.07 18.65
CA GLY A 124 -46.28 -24.12 18.31
C GLY A 124 -47.50 -24.14 19.23
N GLY A 125 -48.49 -24.97 18.90
CA GLY A 125 -49.64 -25.25 19.77
C GLY A 125 -49.19 -25.87 21.11
N ALA A 126 -50.09 -25.92 22.10
CA ALA A 126 -49.77 -26.50 23.41
C ALA A 126 -49.24 -27.96 23.28
N GLY A 127 -47.96 -28.17 23.56
CA GLY A 127 -47.26 -29.46 23.45
C GLY A 127 -46.33 -29.59 22.24
N ASP A 128 -46.29 -28.61 21.35
CA ASP A 128 -45.39 -28.58 20.19
C ASP A 128 -44.09 -27.83 20.54
N GLU A 129 -43.04 -28.61 20.86
CA GLU A 129 -41.67 -28.09 21.01
C GLU A 129 -41.03 -27.69 19.65
N GLY A 130 -41.74 -27.88 18.53
CA GLY A 130 -41.24 -27.95 17.17
C GLY A 130 -41.66 -26.82 16.21
N GLY A 131 -42.00 -25.62 16.69
CA GLY A 131 -42.38 -24.52 15.79
C GLY A 131 -41.28 -24.14 14.79
N ASP A 132 -41.69 -23.74 13.59
CA ASP A 132 -40.80 -23.37 12.47
C ASP A 132 -39.77 -22.32 12.88
N LEU A 133 -38.53 -22.53 12.45
CA LEU A 133 -37.43 -21.58 12.61
C LEU A 133 -37.17 -20.82 11.32
N LEU A 134 -37.03 -19.52 11.45
CA LEU A 134 -36.81 -18.57 10.38
C LEU A 134 -35.47 -17.86 10.59
N VAL A 135 -34.65 -17.76 9.55
CA VAL A 135 -33.39 -17.02 9.57
C VAL A 135 -33.37 -15.99 8.44
N VAL A 136 -33.22 -14.72 8.81
CA VAL A 136 -33.16 -13.59 7.88
C VAL A 136 -31.79 -12.92 8.00
N PRO A 137 -30.99 -12.87 6.92
CA PRO A 137 -29.70 -12.19 6.94
C PRO A 137 -29.88 -10.66 6.87
N ASP A 138 -28.85 -9.91 7.26
CA ASP A 138 -28.80 -8.48 6.95
C ASP A 138 -28.83 -8.19 5.43
N THR A 139 -28.91 -6.90 5.10
CA THR A 139 -29.04 -6.39 3.73
C THR A 139 -28.06 -7.04 2.73
N MET A 140 -26.82 -7.35 3.11
CA MET A 140 -25.79 -7.97 2.25
C MET A 140 -25.38 -9.37 2.69
N ALA A 141 -26.10 -10.01 3.63
CA ALA A 141 -25.65 -11.21 4.32
C ALA A 141 -24.19 -11.07 4.81
N SER A 142 -23.85 -9.87 5.30
CA SER A 142 -22.50 -9.52 5.71
C SER A 142 -22.09 -10.21 7.01
N GLN A 143 -23.06 -10.46 7.90
CA GLN A 143 -22.99 -11.54 8.87
C GLN A 143 -23.43 -12.82 8.14
N PRO A 144 -22.50 -13.71 7.78
CA PRO A 144 -22.82 -14.84 6.91
C PRO A 144 -23.71 -15.85 7.64
N VAL A 145 -24.59 -16.49 6.88
CA VAL A 145 -25.46 -17.59 7.35
C VAL A 145 -25.15 -18.81 6.49
N LEU A 146 -24.55 -19.82 7.10
CA LEU A 146 -24.23 -21.10 6.49
C LEU A 146 -25.12 -22.16 7.13
N VAL A 147 -25.61 -23.09 6.32
CA VAL A 147 -26.53 -24.13 6.76
C VAL A 147 -26.10 -25.48 6.22
N GLY A 148 -26.24 -26.50 7.06
CA GLY A 148 -26.03 -27.89 6.69
C GLY A 148 -27.02 -28.78 7.41
N ARG A 149 -27.19 -29.99 6.88
CA ARG A 149 -28.10 -30.99 7.44
C ARG A 149 -27.48 -32.38 7.39
N GLN A 150 -27.65 -33.14 8.46
CA GLN A 150 -27.25 -34.55 8.51
C GLN A 150 -28.25 -35.36 9.33
N GLY A 151 -29.04 -36.19 8.65
CA GLY A 151 -30.17 -36.88 9.25
C GLY A 151 -31.22 -35.86 9.73
N ASP A 152 -31.58 -35.97 11.01
CA ASP A 152 -32.53 -35.08 11.69
C ASP A 152 -31.86 -33.88 12.39
N ARG A 153 -30.58 -33.60 12.07
CA ARG A 153 -29.83 -32.47 12.65
C ARG A 153 -29.63 -31.39 11.61
N VAL A 154 -29.88 -30.15 12.02
CA VAL A 154 -29.59 -28.94 11.24
C VAL A 154 -28.64 -28.05 12.03
N ALA A 155 -27.59 -27.57 11.36
CA ALA A 155 -26.67 -26.58 11.91
C ALA A 155 -26.72 -25.31 11.07
N VAL A 156 -26.86 -24.16 11.74
CA VAL A 156 -26.78 -22.83 11.12
C VAL A 156 -25.67 -22.05 11.79
N ALA A 157 -24.69 -21.55 11.04
CA ALA A 157 -23.52 -20.88 11.63
C ALA A 157 -23.00 -19.72 10.78
N SER A 158 -22.04 -18.99 11.31
CA SER A 158 -21.35 -17.88 10.63
C SER A 158 -20.08 -18.31 9.87
N SER A 159 -19.75 -19.60 9.83
CA SER A 159 -18.64 -20.14 9.04
C SER A 159 -18.98 -21.56 8.57
N PRO A 160 -18.57 -21.96 7.35
CA PRO A 160 -18.82 -23.31 6.87
C PRO A 160 -18.12 -24.37 7.71
N VAL A 161 -16.94 -24.06 8.29
CA VAL A 161 -16.20 -24.95 9.19
C VAL A 161 -17.05 -25.34 10.40
N LEU A 162 -17.73 -24.35 11.01
CA LEU A 162 -18.57 -24.58 12.19
C LEU A 162 -19.76 -25.50 11.90
N VAL A 163 -20.38 -25.35 10.72
CA VAL A 163 -21.45 -26.25 10.27
C VAL A 163 -20.91 -27.65 10.04
N ALA A 164 -19.80 -27.75 9.32
CA ALA A 164 -19.22 -29.03 8.95
C ALA A 164 -18.77 -29.82 10.17
N ASP A 165 -18.05 -29.19 11.10
CA ASP A 165 -17.58 -29.85 12.33
C ASP A 165 -18.74 -30.26 13.24
N ALA A 166 -19.78 -29.42 13.36
CA ALA A 166 -20.92 -29.70 14.22
C ALA A 166 -21.75 -30.90 13.73
N LEU A 167 -21.80 -31.11 12.42
CA LEU A 167 -22.54 -32.22 11.83
C LEU A 167 -21.65 -33.44 11.57
N GLY A 168 -20.35 -33.24 11.34
CA GLY A 168 -19.41 -34.26 10.87
C GLY A 168 -19.39 -34.38 9.34
N LEU A 169 -19.60 -33.27 8.63
CA LEU A 169 -19.62 -33.22 7.17
C LEU A 169 -18.19 -33.13 6.59
N PRO A 170 -17.84 -33.94 5.59
CA PRO A 170 -16.49 -33.95 5.02
C PRO A 170 -16.25 -32.74 4.12
N VAL A 171 -14.97 -32.40 3.94
CA VAL A 171 -14.51 -31.52 2.86
C VAL A 171 -14.97 -32.07 1.51
N ASP A 172 -15.43 -31.20 0.62
CA ASP A 172 -15.82 -31.56 -0.75
C ASP A 172 -14.61 -31.47 -1.69
N PRO A 173 -14.03 -32.61 -2.12
CA PRO A 173 -12.87 -32.61 -3.02
C PRO A 173 -13.18 -31.97 -4.38
N ASP A 174 -14.43 -32.00 -4.83
CA ASP A 174 -14.83 -31.43 -6.11
C ASP A 174 -14.88 -29.91 -6.02
N ALA A 175 -15.45 -29.36 -4.94
CA ALA A 175 -15.41 -27.92 -4.66
C ALA A 175 -13.96 -27.39 -4.54
N VAL A 176 -13.09 -28.14 -3.84
CA VAL A 176 -11.67 -27.83 -3.73
C VAL A 176 -11.00 -27.82 -5.11
N THR A 177 -11.28 -28.82 -5.95
CA THR A 177 -10.72 -28.90 -7.31
C THR A 177 -11.22 -27.75 -8.19
N LEU A 178 -12.53 -27.50 -8.18
CA LEU A 178 -13.18 -26.42 -8.93
C LEU A 178 -12.58 -25.06 -8.58
N ARG A 179 -12.41 -24.77 -7.29
CA ARG A 179 -11.82 -23.51 -6.83
C ARG A 179 -10.36 -23.35 -7.27
N ALA A 180 -9.55 -24.41 -7.26
CA ALA A 180 -8.19 -24.35 -7.78
C ALA A 180 -8.17 -24.09 -9.30
N ALA A 181 -9.08 -24.71 -10.05
CA ALA A 181 -9.24 -24.46 -11.48
C ALA A 181 -9.64 -23.00 -11.75
N LEU A 182 -10.55 -22.42 -10.96
CA LEU A 182 -10.92 -21.01 -11.04
C LEU A 182 -9.72 -20.10 -10.76
N GLU A 183 -8.97 -20.34 -9.69
CA GLU A 183 -7.79 -19.54 -9.33
C GLU A 183 -6.75 -19.52 -10.44
N ALA A 184 -6.47 -20.69 -11.04
CA ALA A 184 -5.56 -20.80 -12.17
C ALA A 184 -6.07 -20.01 -13.40
N ARG A 185 -7.37 -20.12 -13.72
CA ARG A 185 -7.99 -19.46 -14.88
C ARG A 185 -8.16 -17.95 -14.71
N MET A 186 -8.34 -17.47 -13.48
CA MET A 186 -8.60 -16.07 -13.19
C MET A 186 -7.31 -15.22 -13.06
N ALA A 187 -6.12 -15.84 -13.13
CA ALA A 187 -4.82 -15.18 -13.26
C ALA A 187 -4.55 -14.07 -12.21
N GLY A 188 -4.86 -14.34 -10.94
CA GLY A 188 -4.64 -13.40 -9.83
C GLY A 188 -5.77 -12.37 -9.64
N ARG A 189 -6.85 -12.45 -10.42
CA ARG A 189 -8.10 -11.76 -10.08
C ARG A 189 -8.74 -12.43 -8.87
N VAL A 190 -9.59 -11.68 -8.17
CA VAL A 190 -10.29 -12.21 -7.00
C VAL A 190 -11.19 -13.37 -7.42
N SER A 191 -10.87 -14.57 -6.94
CA SER A 191 -11.68 -15.77 -7.09
C SER A 191 -12.39 -16.08 -5.78
N TYR A 192 -13.59 -16.65 -5.89
CA TYR A 192 -14.32 -17.29 -4.80
C TYR A 192 -15.09 -18.50 -5.35
N LEU A 193 -15.64 -19.38 -4.50
CA LEU A 193 -16.64 -20.37 -4.95
C LEU A 193 -17.98 -19.64 -5.11
N PRO A 194 -18.49 -19.43 -6.34
CA PRO A 194 -19.74 -18.74 -6.56
C PRO A 194 -20.95 -19.64 -6.26
N GLY A 195 -22.15 -19.08 -6.43
CA GLY A 195 -23.40 -19.75 -6.11
C GLY A 195 -23.54 -19.95 -4.59
N VAL A 196 -24.05 -21.10 -4.18
CA VAL A 196 -24.34 -21.41 -2.77
C VAL A 196 -23.32 -22.38 -2.15
N ARG A 197 -22.40 -22.89 -2.96
CA ARG A 197 -21.43 -23.94 -2.61
C ARG A 197 -20.33 -23.45 -1.66
N THR A 198 -19.84 -24.34 -0.79
CA THR A 198 -18.69 -24.12 0.08
C THR A 198 -17.64 -25.22 -0.15
N ASP A 199 -16.52 -25.19 0.59
CA ASP A 199 -15.51 -26.25 0.53
C ASP A 199 -15.93 -27.55 1.24
N TYR A 200 -17.17 -27.64 1.75
CA TYR A 200 -17.70 -28.78 2.50
C TYR A 200 -18.97 -29.34 1.85
N ARG A 201 -19.13 -30.67 1.89
CA ARG A 201 -20.33 -31.32 1.36
C ARG A 201 -21.55 -30.94 2.18
N ASP A 202 -22.67 -30.72 1.49
CA ASP A 202 -23.97 -30.40 2.09
C ASP A 202 -23.99 -29.15 3.00
N VAL A 203 -22.95 -28.31 2.92
CA VAL A 203 -22.91 -27.00 3.56
C VAL A 203 -23.14 -25.94 2.49
N ARG A 204 -24.28 -25.24 2.60
CA ARG A 204 -24.71 -24.19 1.69
C ARG A 204 -24.73 -22.84 2.39
N ALA A 205 -24.61 -21.78 1.62
CA ALA A 205 -24.76 -20.42 2.13
C ALA A 205 -26.11 -19.82 1.79
N LEU A 206 -26.71 -19.15 2.77
CA LEU A 206 -27.85 -18.27 2.53
C LEU A 206 -27.37 -16.99 1.86
N LEU A 207 -28.10 -16.57 0.83
CA LEU A 207 -27.75 -15.40 0.04
C LEU A 207 -28.51 -14.17 0.57
N PRO A 208 -28.00 -12.95 0.29
CA PRO A 208 -28.78 -11.73 0.47
C PRO A 208 -30.16 -11.87 -0.18
N ASN A 209 -31.17 -11.18 0.37
CA ASN A 209 -32.54 -11.16 -0.17
C ASN A 209 -33.31 -12.48 -0.11
N THR A 210 -32.68 -13.54 0.44
CA THR A 210 -33.31 -14.83 0.72
C THR A 210 -33.33 -15.09 2.23
N LEU A 211 -34.36 -15.78 2.70
CA LEU A 211 -34.46 -16.28 4.06
C LEU A 211 -34.40 -17.81 4.06
N LEU A 212 -33.97 -18.37 5.18
CA LEU A 212 -33.99 -19.80 5.44
C LEU A 212 -35.15 -20.13 6.37
N ARG A 213 -35.91 -21.16 6.04
CA ARG A 213 -36.89 -21.78 6.93
C ARG A 213 -36.46 -23.19 7.27
N VAL A 214 -36.55 -23.56 8.55
CA VAL A 214 -36.33 -24.91 9.05
C VAL A 214 -37.65 -25.39 9.66
N THR A 215 -38.21 -26.45 9.08
CA THR A 215 -39.53 -26.99 9.44
C THR A 215 -39.40 -28.46 9.85
N GLY A 216 -40.14 -28.88 10.87
CA GLY A 216 -40.27 -30.29 11.24
C GLY A 216 -41.54 -30.89 10.66
N ASP A 217 -41.47 -32.06 10.02
CA ASP A 217 -42.64 -32.74 9.43
C ASP A 217 -42.95 -34.11 10.06
N GLY A 218 -42.36 -34.40 11.23
CA GLY A 218 -42.47 -35.70 11.90
C GLY A 218 -41.60 -36.81 11.31
N HIS A 219 -40.99 -36.59 10.13
CA HIS A 219 -39.96 -37.45 9.53
C HIS A 219 -38.54 -36.86 9.65
N GLY A 220 -38.46 -35.60 10.05
CA GLY A 220 -37.27 -34.93 10.55
C GLY A 220 -37.31 -33.44 10.27
N LEU A 221 -36.16 -32.79 10.36
CA LEU A 221 -35.99 -31.38 10.00
C LEU A 221 -35.69 -31.22 8.50
N GLY A 222 -36.50 -30.39 7.84
CA GLY A 222 -36.30 -29.91 6.46
C GLY A 222 -35.80 -28.46 6.43
N THR A 223 -35.16 -28.07 5.33
CA THR A 223 -34.72 -26.69 5.09
C THR A 223 -35.25 -26.19 3.74
N THR A 224 -35.86 -25.02 3.73
CA THR A 224 -36.30 -24.35 2.50
C THR A 224 -35.79 -22.91 2.44
N TYR A 225 -35.66 -22.39 1.22
CA TYR A 225 -35.16 -21.03 0.97
C TYR A 225 -36.25 -20.24 0.26
N GLU A 226 -36.46 -18.99 0.68
CA GLU A 226 -37.50 -18.13 0.12
C GLU A 226 -36.92 -16.75 -0.17
N ARG A 227 -37.17 -16.23 -1.37
CA ARG A 227 -36.84 -14.84 -1.71
C ARG A 227 -37.88 -13.92 -1.06
N PHE A 228 -37.43 -13.04 -0.18
CA PHE A 228 -38.31 -12.05 0.47
C PHE A 228 -38.20 -10.64 -0.15
N TRP A 229 -37.16 -10.39 -0.95
CA TRP A 229 -36.92 -9.11 -1.63
C TRP A 229 -36.67 -9.34 -3.14
N PRO A 230 -37.19 -8.47 -4.03
CA PRO A 230 -37.81 -7.16 -3.78
C PRO A 230 -39.22 -7.20 -3.21
N ILE A 231 -39.52 -6.24 -2.32
CA ILE A 231 -40.81 -6.08 -1.65
C ILE A 231 -41.77 -5.19 -2.45
N ARG A 232 -41.21 -4.19 -3.14
CA ARG A 232 -41.95 -3.15 -3.87
C ARG A 232 -41.30 -2.92 -5.24
N PRO A 233 -42.07 -2.48 -6.25
CA PRO A 233 -41.52 -2.10 -7.53
C PRO A 233 -40.48 -0.99 -7.43
N ARG A 234 -39.38 -1.12 -8.19
CA ARG A 234 -38.43 -0.02 -8.39
C ARG A 234 -39.14 1.10 -9.14
N VAL A 235 -39.16 2.28 -8.54
CA VAL A 235 -39.59 3.51 -9.21
C VAL A 235 -38.36 4.29 -9.62
N GLU A 236 -38.19 4.53 -10.91
CA GLU A 236 -37.09 5.35 -11.39
C GLU A 236 -37.33 6.82 -11.05
N ASN A 237 -36.34 7.47 -10.43
CA ASN A 237 -36.37 8.88 -10.10
C ASN A 237 -35.16 9.60 -10.76
N PRO A 238 -35.38 10.40 -11.83
CA PRO A 238 -34.30 11.13 -12.48
C PRO A 238 -33.89 12.43 -11.75
N ASP A 239 -34.61 12.83 -10.69
CA ASP A 239 -34.28 14.01 -9.90
C ASP A 239 -33.06 13.73 -9.00
N VAL A 240 -31.88 14.08 -9.50
CA VAL A 240 -30.60 13.92 -8.80
C VAL A 240 -30.57 14.72 -7.49
N ASP A 241 -31.23 15.86 -7.41
CA ASP A 241 -31.20 16.70 -6.21
C ASP A 241 -32.02 16.08 -5.08
N ALA A 242 -33.23 15.61 -5.38
CA ALA A 242 -34.06 14.91 -4.42
C ALA A 242 -33.39 13.61 -3.95
N VAL A 243 -32.92 12.77 -4.87
CA VAL A 243 -32.26 11.52 -4.51
C VAL A 243 -30.95 11.77 -3.73
N TYR A 244 -30.21 12.82 -4.06
CA TYR A 244 -29.02 13.20 -3.31
C TYR A 244 -29.34 13.58 -1.87
N ALA A 245 -30.39 14.39 -1.64
CA ALA A 245 -30.79 14.79 -0.31
C ALA A 245 -31.11 13.57 0.57
N ASP A 246 -31.92 12.65 0.06
CA ASP A 246 -32.30 11.42 0.76
C ASP A 246 -31.09 10.52 1.04
N VAL A 247 -30.20 10.34 0.05
CA VAL A 247 -28.98 9.52 0.21
C VAL A 247 -28.03 10.14 1.22
N HIS A 248 -27.80 11.45 1.16
CA HIS A 248 -26.91 12.14 2.08
C HIS A 248 -27.43 12.08 3.52
N GLU A 249 -28.74 12.34 3.73
CA GLU A 249 -29.37 12.24 5.04
C GLU A 249 -29.29 10.81 5.60
N ARG A 250 -29.74 9.81 4.83
CA ARG A 250 -29.77 8.41 5.27
C ARG A 250 -28.37 7.86 5.54
N LEU A 251 -27.41 8.09 4.65
CA LEU A 251 -26.03 7.64 4.82
C LEU A 251 -25.38 8.31 6.04
N THR A 252 -25.64 9.60 6.27
CA THR A 252 -25.12 10.33 7.45
C THR A 252 -25.71 9.77 8.74
N ALA A 253 -27.01 9.53 8.78
CA ALA A 253 -27.67 8.92 9.93
C ALA A 253 -27.12 7.52 10.20
N HIS A 254 -27.02 6.67 9.17
CA HIS A 254 -26.52 5.31 9.29
C HIS A 254 -25.07 5.28 9.78
N VAL A 255 -24.16 6.03 9.15
CA VAL A 255 -22.76 6.16 9.58
C VAL A 255 -22.65 6.68 11.02
N GLY A 256 -23.51 7.63 11.40
CA GLY A 256 -23.59 8.13 12.77
C GLY A 256 -23.90 7.03 13.78
N LEU A 257 -24.87 6.16 13.47
CA LEU A 257 -25.25 5.03 14.31
C LEU A 257 -24.17 3.95 14.36
N LEU A 258 -23.56 3.60 13.21
CA LEU A 258 -22.44 2.65 13.18
C LEU A 258 -21.24 3.14 14.00
N ALA A 259 -20.89 4.42 13.85
CA ALA A 259 -19.82 5.06 14.63
C ALA A 259 -20.17 5.18 16.12
N ALA A 260 -21.45 5.09 16.50
CA ALA A 260 -21.87 5.11 17.89
C ALA A 260 -21.49 3.83 18.65
N LEU A 261 -21.29 2.71 17.93
CA LEU A 261 -21.02 1.38 18.48
C LEU A 261 -19.58 1.18 19.02
N GLY A 262 -18.69 2.18 18.84
CA GLY A 262 -17.32 2.14 19.35
C GLY A 262 -16.46 3.27 18.81
N ARG A 263 -15.14 3.06 18.78
CA ARG A 263 -14.18 4.02 18.22
C ARG A 263 -14.07 3.84 16.70
N PRO A 264 -14.52 4.80 15.88
CA PRO A 264 -14.65 4.60 14.44
C PRO A 264 -13.30 4.72 13.72
N THR A 265 -13.09 3.86 12.73
CA THR A 265 -12.02 4.00 11.73
C THR A 265 -12.56 3.79 10.33
N VAL A 266 -11.86 4.29 9.32
CA VAL A 266 -12.22 4.08 7.91
C VAL A 266 -11.03 3.49 7.18
N SER A 267 -11.23 2.35 6.51
CA SER A 267 -10.27 1.89 5.51
C SER A 267 -10.42 2.72 4.25
N LEU A 268 -9.45 3.58 4.00
CA LEU A 268 -9.44 4.60 2.98
C LEU A 268 -8.53 4.21 1.82
N THR A 269 -9.01 4.46 0.60
CA THR A 269 -8.30 4.26 -0.66
C THR A 269 -8.35 5.55 -1.47
N GLY A 270 -7.69 5.61 -2.63
CA GLY A 270 -7.88 6.67 -3.62
C GLY A 270 -9.22 6.55 -4.37
N GLY A 271 -9.90 5.41 -4.24
CA GLY A 271 -11.21 5.13 -4.83
C GLY A 271 -12.32 6.07 -4.33
N LEU A 272 -13.37 6.25 -5.13
CA LEU A 272 -14.44 7.19 -4.80
C LEU A 272 -15.30 6.72 -3.59
N ASP A 273 -15.49 5.41 -3.45
CA ASP A 273 -16.45 4.84 -2.49
C ASP A 273 -15.94 5.02 -1.05
N SER A 274 -14.64 4.81 -0.83
CA SER A 274 -13.98 5.07 0.45
C SER A 274 -13.85 6.56 0.78
N ARG A 275 -13.70 7.42 -0.24
CA ARG A 275 -13.74 8.88 -0.08
C ARG A 275 -15.10 9.37 0.40
N VAL A 276 -16.20 8.83 -0.14
CA VAL A 276 -17.56 9.14 0.32
C VAL A 276 -17.75 8.73 1.78
N THR A 277 -17.38 7.50 2.12
CA THR A 277 -17.46 7.03 3.51
C THR A 277 -16.64 7.91 4.44
N ALA A 278 -15.39 8.24 4.09
CA ALA A 278 -14.54 9.09 4.90
C ALA A 278 -15.11 10.51 5.05
N ALA A 279 -15.66 11.09 3.98
CA ALA A 279 -16.28 12.41 4.00
C ALA A 279 -17.47 12.47 4.98
N VAL A 280 -18.38 11.50 4.89
CA VAL A 280 -19.55 11.43 5.77
C VAL A 280 -19.15 11.09 7.21
N ALA A 281 -18.19 10.19 7.40
CA ALA A 281 -17.75 9.77 8.72
C ALA A 281 -16.82 10.77 9.41
N ALA A 282 -16.20 11.71 8.69
CA ALA A 282 -15.17 12.61 9.21
C ALA A 282 -15.56 13.37 10.50
N PRO A 283 -16.79 13.90 10.66
CA PRO A 283 -17.21 14.51 11.92
C PRO A 283 -17.13 13.52 13.10
N ARG A 284 -17.64 12.29 12.93
CA ARG A 284 -17.64 11.25 13.96
C ARG A 284 -16.25 10.71 14.25
N LEU A 285 -15.40 10.58 13.24
CA LEU A 285 -13.99 10.20 13.44
C LEU A 285 -13.26 11.24 14.30
N ARG A 286 -13.49 12.54 14.07
CA ARG A 286 -12.85 13.59 14.88
C ARG A 286 -13.41 13.63 16.31
N GLU A 287 -14.73 13.50 16.46
CA GLU A 287 -15.42 13.51 17.75
C GLU A 287 -14.97 12.36 18.67
N ARG A 288 -14.69 11.17 18.11
CA ARG A 288 -14.47 9.93 18.87
C ARG A 288 -13.04 9.40 18.82
N ASP A 289 -12.05 10.27 18.62
CA ASP A 289 -10.63 9.87 18.50
C ASP A 289 -10.41 8.76 17.45
N GLY A 290 -11.18 8.80 16.37
CA GLY A 290 -11.06 7.91 15.22
C GLY A 290 -9.91 8.29 14.29
N PHE A 291 -9.68 7.46 13.28
CA PHE A 291 -8.66 7.70 12.24
C PHE A 291 -8.97 6.93 10.95
N ALA A 292 -8.38 7.37 9.84
CA ALA A 292 -8.38 6.64 8.58
C ALA A 292 -7.11 5.79 8.46
N PHE A 293 -7.17 4.70 7.71
CA PHE A 293 -5.97 3.95 7.34
C PHE A 293 -6.07 3.38 5.93
N THR A 294 -4.92 3.14 5.30
CA THR A 294 -4.83 2.52 3.97
C THR A 294 -3.85 1.36 3.98
N TYR A 295 -3.97 0.45 3.03
CA TYR A 295 -3.04 -0.66 2.88
C TYR A 295 -1.94 -0.34 1.89
N LEU A 296 -0.74 -0.80 2.19
CA LEU A 296 0.34 -0.90 1.24
C LEU A 296 0.71 -2.37 1.07
N ASN A 297 0.46 -2.92 -0.12
CA ASN A 297 1.06 -4.18 -0.53
C ASN A 297 2.44 -3.89 -1.12
N PRO A 298 3.56 -4.22 -0.44
CA PRO A 298 4.90 -3.91 -0.94
C PRO A 298 5.15 -4.52 -2.31
N ARG A 299 4.64 -5.74 -2.58
CA ARG A 299 4.85 -6.45 -3.84
C ARG A 299 4.21 -5.71 -5.02
N GLU A 300 2.98 -5.24 -4.84
CA GLU A 300 2.27 -4.46 -5.86
C GLU A 300 2.88 -3.07 -5.99
N ALA A 301 3.30 -2.43 -4.90
CA ALA A 301 3.90 -1.11 -4.94
C ALA A 301 5.22 -1.07 -5.73
N VAL A 302 5.93 -2.19 -5.86
CA VAL A 302 7.12 -2.30 -6.72
C VAL A 302 6.74 -2.26 -8.20
N THR A 303 5.61 -2.85 -8.58
CA THR A 303 5.25 -3.11 -9.98
C THR A 303 4.08 -2.27 -10.50
N SER A 304 3.38 -1.57 -9.62
CA SER A 304 2.16 -0.83 -9.92
C SER A 304 2.21 0.58 -9.32
N ALA A 305 2.37 1.57 -10.21
CA ALA A 305 2.19 2.98 -9.86
C ALA A 305 0.81 3.22 -9.25
N ALA A 306 -0.23 2.53 -9.74
CA ALA A 306 -1.59 2.65 -9.22
C ALA A 306 -1.69 2.26 -7.73
N ALA A 307 -0.98 1.22 -7.28
CA ALA A 307 -0.95 0.83 -5.87
C ALA A 307 -0.33 1.92 -4.98
N VAL A 308 0.71 2.61 -5.48
CA VAL A 308 1.32 3.76 -4.79
C VAL A 308 0.38 4.97 -4.79
N GLN A 309 -0.26 5.26 -5.92
CA GLN A 309 -1.20 6.36 -6.05
C GLN A 309 -2.44 6.16 -5.17
N ASP A 310 -2.87 4.93 -4.92
CA ASP A 310 -3.98 4.64 -4.01
C ASP A 310 -3.64 5.07 -2.56
N VAL A 311 -2.44 4.74 -2.08
CA VAL A 311 -1.95 5.14 -0.75
C VAL A 311 -1.80 6.66 -0.64
N LEU A 312 -1.25 7.31 -1.67
CA LEU A 312 -1.09 8.76 -1.71
C LEU A 312 -2.45 9.48 -1.77
N GLY A 313 -3.37 8.97 -2.59
CA GLY A 313 -4.73 9.47 -2.70
C GLY A 313 -5.49 9.36 -1.37
N ALA A 314 -5.41 8.21 -0.70
CA ALA A 314 -6.00 8.02 0.62
C ALA A 314 -5.46 9.02 1.66
N ARG A 315 -4.13 9.18 1.72
CA ARG A 315 -3.49 10.15 2.60
C ARG A 315 -3.95 11.58 2.32
N ASP A 316 -4.00 11.96 1.05
CA ASP A 316 -4.36 13.32 0.64
C ASP A 316 -5.83 13.62 0.93
N VAL A 317 -6.72 12.64 0.78
CA VAL A 317 -8.12 12.74 1.22
C VAL A 317 -8.20 12.91 2.73
N ALA A 318 -7.53 12.05 3.50
CA ALA A 318 -7.54 12.16 4.96
C ALA A 318 -7.03 13.53 5.43
N ARG A 319 -5.97 14.05 4.80
CA ARG A 319 -5.45 15.40 5.07
C ARG A 319 -6.50 16.49 4.77
N GLN A 320 -7.19 16.41 3.64
CA GLN A 320 -8.24 17.38 3.26
C GLN A 320 -9.42 17.36 4.25
N LEU A 321 -9.74 16.19 4.79
CA LEU A 321 -10.80 16.01 5.80
C LEU A 321 -10.34 16.28 7.25
N GLY A 322 -9.06 16.61 7.46
CA GLY A 322 -8.52 16.82 8.81
C GLY A 322 -8.47 15.54 9.66
N LEU A 323 -8.27 14.38 9.04
CA LEU A 323 -8.23 13.07 9.68
C LEU A 323 -6.78 12.61 9.90
N ARG A 324 -6.53 11.95 11.03
CA ARG A 324 -5.31 11.15 11.22
C ARG A 324 -5.33 9.99 10.24
N HIS A 325 -4.18 9.70 9.63
CA HIS A 325 -4.05 8.64 8.63
C HIS A 325 -2.90 7.70 8.97
N ARG A 326 -3.14 6.38 8.89
CA ARG A 326 -2.12 5.34 9.05
C ARG A 326 -1.96 4.54 7.76
N THR A 327 -0.75 4.07 7.47
CA THR A 327 -0.52 3.13 6.37
C THR A 327 -0.15 1.78 6.96
N LEU A 328 -0.97 0.77 6.72
CA LEU A 328 -0.77 -0.60 7.16
C LEU A 328 -0.02 -1.37 6.08
N ARG A 329 1.11 -1.97 6.45
CA ARG A 329 1.91 -2.74 5.51
C ARG A 329 1.51 -4.20 5.52
N TRP A 330 1.13 -4.71 4.34
CA TRP A 330 0.88 -6.14 4.16
C TRP A 330 2.14 -6.94 4.47
N ARG A 331 1.97 -7.97 5.30
CA ARG A 331 3.04 -8.90 5.65
C ARG A 331 2.43 -10.25 6.02
N ARG A 332 3.19 -11.32 5.80
CA ARG A 332 2.76 -12.66 6.20
C ARG A 332 2.94 -12.83 7.71
N PRO A 333 2.00 -13.48 8.43
CA PRO A 333 2.24 -13.87 9.81
C PRO A 333 3.38 -14.91 9.87
N PRO A 334 4.17 -14.93 10.95
CA PRO A 334 5.12 -16.01 11.18
C PRO A 334 4.39 -17.37 11.15
N PRO A 335 4.91 -18.38 10.44
CA PRO A 335 4.32 -19.71 10.44
C PRO A 335 4.22 -20.25 11.87
N GLY A 336 3.05 -20.76 12.25
CA GLY A 336 2.79 -21.30 13.58
C GLY A 336 2.55 -20.25 14.67
N SER A 337 2.57 -18.95 14.36
CA SER A 337 2.14 -17.93 15.33
C SER A 337 0.65 -18.04 15.69
N THR A 338 0.25 -17.48 16.83
CA THR A 338 -1.16 -17.39 17.27
C THR A 338 -2.10 -16.92 16.13
N PHE A 339 -1.73 -15.85 15.42
CA PHE A 339 -2.53 -15.38 14.29
C PHE A 339 -2.61 -16.38 13.13
N ASP A 340 -1.50 -17.05 12.81
CA ASP A 340 -1.49 -18.04 11.75
C ASP A 340 -2.39 -19.24 12.08
N VAL A 341 -2.37 -19.72 13.33
CA VAL A 341 -3.24 -20.81 13.78
C VAL A 341 -4.71 -20.39 13.76
N LEU A 342 -5.09 -19.26 14.37
CA LEU A 342 -6.49 -18.82 14.41
C LEU A 342 -7.05 -18.54 13.01
N HIS A 343 -6.23 -18.00 12.11
CA HIS A 343 -6.66 -17.73 10.74
C HIS A 343 -6.87 -19.04 9.97
N ARG A 344 -5.99 -20.03 10.13
CA ARG A 344 -6.18 -21.35 9.50
C ARG A 344 -7.44 -22.06 9.98
N ARG A 345 -7.75 -22.00 11.28
CA ARG A 345 -8.99 -22.57 11.83
C ARG A 345 -10.22 -21.88 11.28
N THR A 346 -10.19 -20.55 11.20
CA THR A 346 -11.32 -19.74 10.70
C THR A 346 -11.72 -20.08 9.26
N TYR A 347 -10.74 -20.33 8.40
CA TYR A 347 -10.94 -20.52 6.95
C TYR A 347 -10.69 -21.95 6.46
N ALA A 348 -10.57 -22.93 7.34
CA ALA A 348 -10.34 -24.32 6.92
C ALA A 348 -11.35 -24.77 5.83
N PRO A 349 -10.96 -25.65 4.89
CA PRO A 349 -9.63 -26.24 4.72
C PRO A 349 -8.64 -25.34 3.97
N ARG A 350 -9.08 -24.20 3.43
CA ARG A 350 -8.26 -23.35 2.54
C ARG A 350 -8.03 -21.95 3.07
N VAL A 351 -6.76 -21.59 3.15
CA VAL A 351 -6.33 -20.35 3.77
C VAL A 351 -6.26 -19.24 2.72
N PRO A 352 -7.11 -18.19 2.77
CA PRO A 352 -6.98 -17.04 1.87
C PRO A 352 -5.73 -16.21 2.19
N SER A 353 -5.53 -15.14 1.42
CA SER A 353 -4.41 -14.21 1.63
C SER A 353 -4.45 -13.56 3.03
N ARG A 354 -3.44 -13.88 3.84
CA ARG A 354 -3.31 -13.44 5.24
C ARG A 354 -2.77 -12.02 5.43
N GLY A 355 -2.26 -11.40 4.36
CA GLY A 355 -1.40 -10.22 4.46
C GLY A 355 -2.07 -8.99 5.06
N ALA A 356 -3.29 -8.69 4.62
CA ALA A 356 -4.09 -7.57 5.10
C ALA A 356 -4.66 -7.85 6.50
N ALA A 357 -5.21 -9.05 6.69
CA ALA A 357 -5.78 -9.51 7.95
C ALA A 357 -4.76 -9.45 9.10
N TYR A 358 -3.53 -9.95 8.85
CA TYR A 358 -2.47 -9.89 9.85
C TYR A 358 -2.01 -8.46 10.14
N ALA A 359 -1.92 -7.61 9.12
CA ALA A 359 -1.55 -6.20 9.33
C ALA A 359 -2.59 -5.46 10.20
N MET A 360 -3.88 -5.71 9.99
CA MET A 360 -4.93 -5.20 10.86
C MET A 360 -4.78 -5.73 12.29
N TRP A 361 -4.75 -7.05 12.45
CA TRP A 361 -4.68 -7.69 13.77
C TRP A 361 -3.47 -7.24 14.59
N ALA A 362 -2.31 -7.04 13.95
CA ALA A 362 -1.07 -6.70 14.65
C ALA A 362 -0.84 -5.19 14.83
N ASP A 363 -1.38 -4.32 13.96
CA ASP A 363 -1.06 -2.88 13.98
C ASP A 363 -2.24 -1.98 14.43
N LEU A 364 -3.45 -2.54 14.52
CA LEU A 364 -4.65 -1.82 14.92
C LEU A 364 -5.12 -2.23 16.33
N PRO A 365 -5.67 -1.29 17.11
CA PRO A 365 -6.38 -1.60 18.34
C PRO A 365 -7.56 -2.55 18.12
N GLY A 366 -7.82 -3.45 19.07
CA GLY A 366 -8.94 -4.41 18.97
C GLY A 366 -10.33 -3.85 19.27
N ASP A 367 -10.41 -2.64 19.85
CA ASP A 367 -11.66 -1.98 20.26
C ASP A 367 -12.31 -1.12 19.14
N LEU A 368 -11.77 -1.19 17.93
CA LEU A 368 -12.22 -0.37 16.82
C LEU A 368 -13.53 -0.86 16.20
N VAL A 369 -14.26 0.10 15.64
CA VAL A 369 -15.31 -0.11 14.64
C VAL A 369 -14.78 0.39 13.31
N GLN A 370 -14.36 -0.53 12.45
CA GLN A 370 -13.94 -0.21 11.09
C GLN A 370 -15.15 -0.08 10.17
N LEU A 371 -15.28 1.07 9.53
CA LEU A 371 -16.21 1.33 8.44
C LEU A 371 -15.52 0.95 7.11
N GLN A 372 -16.03 -0.09 6.45
CA GLN A 372 -15.60 -0.51 5.12
C GLN A 372 -16.64 -0.16 4.07
N SER A 373 -16.23 0.52 3.01
CA SER A 373 -17.14 1.10 2.00
C SER A 373 -17.71 0.12 0.98
N ASN A 374 -17.45 -1.17 1.17
CA ASN A 374 -17.96 -2.24 0.33
C ASN A 374 -19.50 -2.18 0.28
N GLY A 375 -20.05 -2.50 -0.90
CA GLY A 375 -21.49 -2.57 -1.13
C GLY A 375 -22.06 -1.32 -1.82
N ALA A 376 -21.33 -0.20 -1.80
CA ALA A 376 -21.63 0.97 -2.63
C ALA A 376 -21.77 0.63 -4.12
N GLU A 377 -21.04 -0.38 -4.57
CA GLU A 377 -20.98 -0.82 -5.95
C GLU A 377 -22.26 -1.50 -6.44
N ILE A 378 -23.11 -1.98 -5.53
CA ILE A 378 -24.46 -2.48 -5.84
C ILE A 378 -25.23 -1.40 -6.59
N ALA A 379 -25.21 -0.16 -6.09
CA ALA A 379 -25.97 0.93 -6.65
C ALA A 379 -25.15 1.85 -7.58
N THR A 380 -23.84 1.64 -7.72
CA THR A 380 -22.97 2.41 -8.63
C THR A 380 -22.45 1.62 -9.83
N THR A 381 -23.14 0.53 -10.16
CA THR A 381 -22.96 -0.34 -11.35
C THR A 381 -21.54 -0.92 -11.42
N TYR A 382 -21.23 -1.99 -10.70
CA TYR A 382 -19.89 -2.59 -10.71
C TYR A 382 -19.43 -3.05 -12.11
N THR A 383 -20.33 -3.66 -12.88
CA THR A 383 -20.09 -4.25 -14.21
C THR A 383 -20.02 -3.21 -15.34
N LYS A 384 -19.34 -2.08 -15.12
CA LYS A 384 -19.29 -0.92 -16.06
C LYS A 384 -18.76 -1.24 -17.46
N ALA A 385 -17.89 -2.24 -17.56
CA ALA A 385 -17.23 -2.63 -18.81
C ALA A 385 -18.11 -3.50 -19.72
N VAL A 386 -19.24 -3.99 -19.20
CA VAL A 386 -20.17 -4.84 -19.94
C VAL A 386 -21.33 -3.91 -20.35
N LEU A 387 -21.54 -3.73 -21.65
CA LEU A 387 -22.85 -3.31 -22.13
C LEU A 387 -23.88 -4.22 -21.43
N ARG A 388 -25.05 -3.72 -21.02
CA ARG A 388 -26.11 -4.56 -20.44
C ARG A 388 -27.09 -4.97 -21.55
N PRO A 389 -26.73 -5.87 -22.50
CA PRO A 389 -27.67 -6.31 -23.51
C PRO A 389 -28.78 -7.15 -22.86
N PRO A 390 -29.91 -7.31 -23.55
CA PRO A 390 -30.84 -8.38 -23.23
C PRO A 390 -30.08 -9.72 -23.16
N HIS A 391 -30.37 -10.50 -22.13
CA HIS A 391 -29.76 -11.80 -21.90
C HIS A 391 -30.80 -12.74 -21.29
N GLU A 392 -30.51 -14.03 -21.34
CA GLU A 392 -31.22 -15.03 -20.57
C GLU A 392 -30.46 -15.28 -19.27
N LEU A 393 -31.20 -15.34 -18.17
CA LEU A 393 -30.63 -15.59 -16.87
C LEU A 393 -30.38 -17.09 -16.69
N ASP A 394 -29.16 -17.52 -17.01
CA ASP A 394 -28.73 -18.91 -16.90
C ASP A 394 -27.34 -19.05 -16.22
N PRO A 395 -26.90 -20.27 -15.87
CA PRO A 395 -25.59 -20.50 -15.27
C PRO A 395 -24.41 -19.99 -16.13
N ARG A 396 -24.55 -19.95 -17.46
CA ARG A 396 -23.47 -19.51 -18.37
C ARG A 396 -23.29 -18.00 -18.31
N TRP A 397 -24.37 -17.24 -18.36
CA TRP A 397 -24.34 -15.79 -18.22
C TRP A 397 -23.81 -15.37 -16.84
N LEU A 398 -24.24 -16.03 -15.77
CA LEU A 398 -23.71 -15.79 -14.42
C LEU A 398 -22.20 -16.02 -14.34
N THR A 399 -21.73 -17.09 -14.98
CA THR A 399 -20.30 -17.42 -15.08
C THR A 399 -19.54 -16.36 -15.87
N GLN A 400 -20.09 -15.89 -16.98
CA GLN A 400 -19.51 -14.81 -17.78
C GLN A 400 -19.34 -13.52 -16.95
N ILE A 401 -20.37 -13.11 -16.20
CA ILE A 401 -20.32 -11.93 -15.34
C ILE A 401 -19.27 -12.08 -14.25
N PHE A 402 -19.29 -13.21 -13.54
CA PHE A 402 -18.34 -13.52 -12.49
C PHE A 402 -16.89 -13.50 -13.00
N ALA A 403 -16.66 -14.09 -14.17
CA ALA A 403 -15.37 -14.16 -14.80
C ALA A 403 -14.92 -12.83 -15.42
N GLY A 404 -15.80 -11.82 -15.53
CA GLY A 404 -15.53 -10.56 -16.23
C GLY A 404 -14.99 -10.76 -17.65
N GLY A 405 -15.40 -11.85 -18.31
CA GLY A 405 -14.91 -12.29 -19.62
C GLY A 405 -15.85 -11.95 -20.77
N GLY A 406 -15.39 -12.20 -22.00
CA GLY A 406 -16.26 -12.18 -23.17
C GLY A 406 -17.25 -13.36 -23.18
N PRO A 407 -18.22 -13.39 -24.10
CA PRO A 407 -19.13 -14.52 -24.28
C PRO A 407 -18.36 -15.85 -24.38
N GLY A 408 -18.83 -16.89 -23.70
CA GLY A 408 -18.20 -18.22 -23.68
C GLY A 408 -17.14 -18.43 -22.60
N ALA A 409 -16.88 -17.42 -21.75
CA ALA A 409 -15.84 -17.52 -20.72
C ALA A 409 -16.22 -18.50 -19.61
N HIS A 410 -15.50 -19.63 -19.56
CA HIS A 410 -15.66 -20.70 -18.57
C HIS A 410 -17.03 -21.41 -18.61
N ASP A 411 -17.69 -21.43 -19.78
CA ASP A 411 -18.96 -22.14 -19.98
C ASP A 411 -18.89 -23.62 -19.58
N ASP A 412 -17.72 -24.24 -19.68
CA ASP A 412 -17.47 -25.63 -19.26
C ASP A 412 -17.66 -25.85 -17.75
N LEU A 413 -17.58 -24.79 -16.94
CA LEU A 413 -17.79 -24.83 -15.49
C LEU A 413 -19.15 -24.27 -15.06
N ALA A 414 -19.97 -23.78 -15.99
CA ALA A 414 -21.13 -22.96 -15.65
C ALA A 414 -22.12 -23.65 -14.70
N GLU A 415 -22.46 -24.90 -15.00
CA GLU A 415 -23.39 -25.70 -14.20
C GLU A 415 -22.83 -25.96 -12.79
N GLU A 416 -21.55 -26.30 -12.69
CA GLU A 416 -20.88 -26.55 -11.42
C GLU A 416 -20.79 -25.30 -10.53
N LEU A 417 -20.75 -24.11 -11.14
CA LEU A 417 -20.63 -22.84 -10.46
C LEU A 417 -21.99 -22.26 -10.01
N TYR A 418 -23.03 -22.44 -10.81
CA TYR A 418 -24.30 -21.71 -10.63
C TYR A 418 -25.58 -22.54 -10.76
N GLY A 419 -25.53 -23.85 -11.03
CA GLY A 419 -26.72 -24.70 -11.12
C GLY A 419 -27.62 -24.56 -9.87
N ASP A 420 -27.05 -24.85 -8.71
CA ASP A 420 -27.76 -24.76 -7.41
C ASP A 420 -28.16 -23.33 -7.00
N TYR A 421 -27.58 -22.28 -7.60
CA TYR A 421 -27.91 -20.90 -7.25
C TYR A 421 -29.32 -20.52 -7.71
N LEU A 422 -29.66 -20.85 -8.95
CA LEU A 422 -30.96 -20.52 -9.51
C LEU A 422 -32.08 -21.35 -8.86
N GLU A 423 -31.76 -22.51 -8.28
CA GLU A 423 -32.68 -23.29 -7.45
C GLU A 423 -32.98 -22.58 -6.12
N GLN A 424 -31.94 -22.10 -5.42
CA GLN A 424 -32.11 -21.46 -4.11
C GLN A 424 -32.70 -20.05 -4.20
N ALA A 425 -32.33 -19.30 -5.23
CA ALA A 425 -32.69 -17.90 -5.40
C ALA A 425 -33.24 -17.64 -6.81
N PRO A 426 -34.44 -18.18 -7.16
CA PRO A 426 -35.03 -17.94 -8.46
C PRO A 426 -35.16 -16.45 -8.77
N MET A 427 -34.89 -16.07 -10.02
CA MET A 427 -34.93 -14.68 -10.49
C MET A 427 -35.65 -14.56 -11.85
N PRO A 428 -36.90 -15.04 -12.00
CA PRO A 428 -37.65 -14.75 -13.22
C PRO A 428 -37.88 -13.23 -13.32
N GLY A 429 -37.78 -12.67 -14.53
CA GLY A 429 -37.74 -11.20 -14.72
C GLY A 429 -38.95 -10.43 -14.16
N SER A 430 -40.11 -11.06 -14.03
CA SER A 430 -41.29 -10.48 -13.36
C SER A 430 -41.07 -10.24 -11.86
N ASP A 431 -40.29 -11.09 -11.21
CA ASP A 431 -40.16 -11.15 -9.75
C ASP A 431 -39.08 -10.17 -9.26
N LEU A 432 -38.29 -9.59 -10.17
CA LEU A 432 -37.34 -8.54 -9.87
C LEU A 432 -38.00 -7.16 -9.77
N LEU A 433 -39.31 -7.04 -10.03
CA LEU A 433 -40.11 -5.82 -9.84
C LEU A 433 -39.43 -4.53 -10.38
N GLY A 434 -38.74 -4.63 -11.52
CA GLY A 434 -38.05 -3.51 -12.18
C GLY A 434 -36.62 -3.24 -11.72
N TYR A 435 -36.08 -4.02 -10.78
CA TYR A 435 -34.64 -4.02 -10.46
C TYR A 435 -33.83 -4.74 -11.52
N ASP A 436 -32.59 -4.29 -11.70
CA ASP A 436 -31.65 -4.82 -12.70
C ASP A 436 -30.93 -6.06 -12.14
N ASP A 437 -30.98 -7.15 -12.88
CA ASP A 437 -30.35 -8.44 -12.54
C ASP A 437 -28.82 -8.35 -12.39
N HIS A 438 -28.12 -7.47 -13.09
CA HIS A 438 -26.67 -7.30 -12.93
C HIS A 438 -26.34 -6.72 -11.55
N ASP A 439 -27.17 -5.78 -11.08
CA ASP A 439 -27.00 -5.17 -9.76
C ASP A 439 -27.35 -6.20 -8.66
N LEU A 440 -28.39 -7.02 -8.89
CA LEU A 440 -28.77 -8.09 -7.96
C LEU A 440 -27.75 -9.22 -7.89
N VAL A 441 -27.19 -9.68 -9.02
CA VAL A 441 -26.14 -10.70 -9.03
C VAL A 441 -24.89 -10.20 -8.32
N TYR A 442 -24.50 -8.94 -8.52
CA TYR A 442 -23.41 -8.36 -7.75
C TYR A 442 -23.72 -8.38 -6.24
N TRP A 443 -24.93 -7.98 -5.86
CA TRP A 443 -25.38 -7.99 -4.48
C TRP A 443 -25.32 -9.39 -3.86
N GLU A 444 -25.93 -10.39 -4.49
CA GLU A 444 -26.06 -11.73 -3.94
C GLU A 444 -24.75 -12.53 -4.02
N GLN A 445 -24.03 -12.43 -5.13
CA GLN A 445 -22.83 -13.23 -5.36
C GLN A 445 -21.57 -12.54 -4.86
N ARG A 446 -21.34 -11.27 -5.19
CA ARG A 446 -20.09 -10.61 -4.80
C ARG A 446 -20.10 -10.29 -3.31
N MET A 447 -21.16 -9.66 -2.79
CA MET A 447 -21.21 -9.32 -1.36
C MET A 447 -21.54 -10.54 -0.50
N GLY A 448 -22.54 -11.33 -0.89
CA GLY A 448 -22.98 -12.51 -0.13
C GLY A 448 -22.00 -13.70 -0.13
N ARG A 449 -20.99 -13.75 -1.01
CA ARG A 449 -19.99 -14.83 -1.04
C ARG A 449 -18.57 -14.36 -0.76
N TRP A 450 -18.08 -13.38 -1.51
CA TRP A 450 -16.72 -12.86 -1.28
C TRP A 450 -16.69 -11.79 -0.19
N GLY A 451 -17.69 -10.91 -0.15
CA GLY A 451 -17.74 -9.78 0.79
C GLY A 451 -17.60 -10.22 2.24
N TRP A 452 -18.41 -11.16 2.71
CA TRP A 452 -18.34 -11.62 4.10
C TRP A 452 -16.96 -12.19 4.49
N GLN A 453 -16.28 -12.90 3.58
CA GLN A 453 -14.92 -13.41 3.82
C GLN A 453 -13.93 -12.26 4.02
N LYS A 454 -14.09 -11.21 3.21
CA LYS A 454 -13.28 -9.99 3.29
C LYS A 454 -13.54 -9.20 4.58
N PHE A 455 -14.76 -9.20 5.09
CA PHE A 455 -15.10 -8.53 6.36
C PHE A 455 -14.54 -9.31 7.55
N CYS A 456 -14.59 -10.65 7.47
CA CYS A 456 -14.00 -11.55 8.46
C CYS A 456 -12.50 -11.29 8.66
N ASP A 457 -11.74 -10.93 7.62
CA ASP A 457 -10.31 -10.55 7.74
C ASP A 457 -10.08 -9.46 8.80
N GLY A 458 -10.99 -8.47 8.86
CA GLY A 458 -10.92 -7.40 9.84
C GLY A 458 -11.42 -7.83 11.21
N ASP A 459 -12.49 -8.62 11.24
CA ASP A 459 -13.10 -9.18 12.47
C ASP A 459 -12.11 -9.94 13.35
N LEU A 460 -11.07 -10.53 12.75
CA LEU A 460 -9.98 -11.18 13.50
C LEU A 460 -9.33 -10.21 14.49
N GLY A 461 -9.10 -8.96 14.08
CA GLY A 461 -8.53 -7.89 14.92
C GLY A 461 -9.56 -7.09 15.70
N HIS A 462 -10.61 -6.62 15.02
CA HIS A 462 -11.57 -5.63 15.51
C HIS A 462 -12.87 -5.69 14.70
N ARG A 463 -13.91 -4.94 15.07
CA ARG A 463 -15.22 -5.07 14.42
C ARG A 463 -15.28 -4.39 13.04
N VAL A 464 -15.76 -5.09 12.01
CA VAL A 464 -16.06 -4.48 10.69
C VAL A 464 -17.57 -4.24 10.51
N LEU A 465 -17.93 -3.01 10.12
CA LEU A 465 -19.28 -2.58 9.74
C LEU A 465 -19.27 -1.87 8.38
N LEU A 466 -20.43 -1.85 7.72
CA LEU A 466 -20.58 -1.44 6.32
C LEU A 466 -21.55 -0.25 6.20
N PRO A 467 -21.08 0.96 5.85
CA PRO A 467 -21.92 2.14 5.67
C PRO A 467 -22.99 2.03 4.59
N PHE A 468 -22.84 1.09 3.65
CA PHE A 468 -23.81 0.87 2.57
C PHE A 468 -24.73 -0.33 2.87
N ASN A 469 -24.58 -1.00 4.01
CA ASN A 469 -25.43 -2.11 4.42
C ASN A 469 -26.70 -1.61 5.10
N ASP A 470 -27.48 -0.85 4.33
CA ASP A 470 -28.81 -0.33 4.62
C ASP A 470 -29.62 -0.43 3.32
N ARG A 471 -30.71 -1.20 3.36
CA ARG A 471 -31.53 -1.47 2.17
C ARG A 471 -32.26 -0.24 1.67
N VAL A 472 -32.72 0.66 2.55
CA VAL A 472 -33.37 1.91 2.16
C VAL A 472 -32.39 2.77 1.37
N LEU A 473 -31.16 2.92 1.87
CA LEU A 473 -30.10 3.65 1.20
C LEU A 473 -29.82 3.07 -0.20
N LEU A 474 -29.66 1.75 -0.31
CA LEU A 474 -29.39 1.10 -1.60
C LEU A 474 -30.55 1.25 -2.58
N GLU A 475 -31.81 1.05 -2.14
CA GLU A 475 -32.99 1.24 -2.99
C GLU A 475 -33.10 2.69 -3.48
N THR A 476 -32.87 3.67 -2.60
CA THR A 476 -32.86 5.09 -2.96
C THR A 476 -31.78 5.38 -4.00
N MET A 477 -30.57 4.84 -3.85
CA MET A 477 -29.52 5.00 -4.87
C MET A 477 -29.87 4.27 -6.18
N LEU A 478 -30.48 3.09 -6.11
CA LEU A 478 -30.92 2.31 -7.27
C LEU A 478 -32.09 2.97 -8.02
N SER A 479 -32.85 3.85 -7.37
CA SER A 479 -33.91 4.63 -8.01
C SER A 479 -33.38 5.52 -9.14
N LEU A 480 -32.11 5.95 -9.10
CA LEU A 480 -31.53 6.72 -10.19
C LEU A 480 -31.47 5.92 -11.51
N PRO A 481 -31.70 6.59 -12.66
CA PRO A 481 -31.42 6.03 -13.97
C PRO A 481 -30.00 5.48 -14.07
N TYR A 482 -29.84 4.34 -14.77
CA TYR A 482 -28.56 3.65 -14.94
C TYR A 482 -27.38 4.57 -15.33
N PRO A 483 -27.52 5.50 -16.31
CA PRO A 483 -26.40 6.38 -16.69
C PRO A 483 -25.87 7.23 -15.54
N LEU A 484 -26.77 7.74 -14.68
CA LEU A 484 -26.40 8.58 -13.54
C LEU A 484 -25.71 7.78 -12.43
N ARG A 485 -26.16 6.53 -12.20
CA ARG A 485 -25.51 5.58 -11.28
C ARG A 485 -24.12 5.19 -11.75
N ARG A 486 -23.98 4.86 -13.03
CA ARG A 486 -22.71 4.54 -13.70
C ARG A 486 -21.71 5.68 -13.57
N ASP A 487 -22.17 6.91 -13.75
CA ASP A 487 -21.35 8.11 -13.67
C ASP A 487 -21.12 8.59 -12.23
N LYS A 488 -21.62 7.83 -11.23
CA LYS A 488 -21.43 8.06 -9.79
C LYS A 488 -21.76 9.51 -9.36
N VAL A 489 -22.81 10.11 -9.94
CA VAL A 489 -23.11 11.55 -9.78
C VAL A 489 -23.30 11.95 -8.31
N LEU A 490 -23.95 11.10 -7.52
CA LEU A 490 -24.16 11.31 -6.08
C LEU A 490 -22.84 11.37 -5.32
N PHE A 491 -21.92 10.45 -5.63
CA PHE A 491 -20.65 10.33 -4.91
C PHE A 491 -19.71 11.49 -5.24
N HIS A 492 -19.66 11.91 -6.51
CA HIS A 492 -18.91 13.09 -6.90
C HIS A 492 -19.42 14.36 -6.22
N ARG A 493 -20.74 14.47 -6.03
CA ARG A 493 -21.33 15.59 -5.29
C ARG A 493 -20.97 15.54 -3.80
N LEU A 494 -21.13 14.40 -3.13
CA LEU A 494 -20.79 14.21 -1.71
C LEU A 494 -19.34 14.63 -1.42
N VAL A 495 -18.40 14.12 -2.22
CA VAL A 495 -16.96 14.39 -2.04
C VAL A 495 -16.64 15.88 -2.31
N ARG A 496 -17.30 16.49 -3.30
CA ARG A 496 -17.15 17.93 -3.61
C ARG A 496 -17.67 18.82 -2.48
N GLU A 497 -18.86 18.53 -1.94
CA GLU A 497 -19.45 19.29 -0.83
C GLU A 497 -18.61 19.18 0.45
N ALA A 498 -17.97 18.02 0.68
CA ALA A 498 -17.01 17.84 1.76
C ALA A 498 -15.65 18.55 1.53
N GLY A 499 -15.49 19.27 0.41
CA GLY A 499 -14.26 19.99 0.07
C GLY A 499 -13.10 19.08 -0.35
N VAL A 500 -13.35 17.80 -0.58
CA VAL A 500 -12.34 16.84 -1.03
C VAL A 500 -12.17 17.00 -2.54
N ARG A 501 -11.02 17.53 -2.93
CA ARG A 501 -10.58 17.62 -4.33
C ARG A 501 -10.01 16.28 -4.75
N ASP A 502 -10.15 15.97 -6.04
CA ASP A 502 -9.45 14.81 -6.59
C ASP A 502 -7.95 14.94 -6.29
N PRO A 503 -7.31 13.86 -5.80
CA PRO A 503 -5.87 13.87 -5.56
C PRO A 503 -5.20 14.27 -6.87
N ALA A 504 -4.36 15.30 -6.82
CA ALA A 504 -3.87 15.93 -8.01
C ALA A 504 -3.18 14.89 -8.91
N THR A 505 -3.64 14.75 -10.15
CA THR A 505 -2.80 14.37 -11.28
C THR A 505 -1.76 15.46 -11.50
N ALA A 506 -0.88 15.65 -10.52
CA ALA A 506 0.20 16.62 -10.55
C ALA A 506 1.39 16.03 -11.33
N VAL A 507 1.20 15.75 -12.62
CA VAL A 507 2.28 15.67 -13.60
C VAL A 507 1.81 16.21 -14.95
N ALA A 508 2.50 17.26 -15.42
CA ALA A 508 2.56 17.79 -16.79
C ALA A 508 1.41 18.68 -17.32
N THR A 509 1.24 19.88 -16.75
CA THR A 509 0.88 21.08 -17.52
C THR A 509 2.01 22.11 -17.49
N THR A 510 3.21 21.67 -17.85
CA THR A 510 4.28 22.57 -18.29
C THR A 510 5.17 21.80 -19.26
N ALA A 511 5.31 22.36 -20.47
CA ALA A 511 6.09 21.88 -21.61
C ALA A 511 5.46 20.78 -22.49
N MET A 512 4.64 21.20 -23.47
CA MET A 512 4.82 20.76 -24.86
C MET A 512 3.98 21.62 -25.81
N GLY A 513 4.61 22.67 -26.35
CA GLY A 513 4.19 23.23 -27.62
C GLY A 513 4.75 22.36 -28.74
N THR A 514 3.97 21.43 -29.28
CA THR A 514 4.23 20.83 -30.59
C THR A 514 2.96 20.22 -31.18
N ARG A 515 2.50 20.86 -32.28
CA ARG A 515 1.65 20.39 -33.39
C ARG A 515 1.07 18.97 -33.27
N THR A 516 -0.26 18.89 -33.12
CA THR A 516 -1.07 17.72 -33.50
C THR A 516 -1.41 17.76 -34.99
N THR A 517 -0.91 16.79 -35.76
CA THR A 517 -1.50 16.37 -37.04
C THR A 517 -2.55 15.28 -36.77
N PRO A 518 -3.80 15.39 -37.28
CA PRO A 518 -4.79 14.33 -37.12
C PRO A 518 -4.66 13.29 -38.25
N ALA A 519 -4.71 12.01 -37.89
CA ALA A 519 -4.96 10.90 -38.80
C ALA A 519 -6.37 10.31 -38.52
N PRO A 520 -7.05 9.73 -39.52
CA PRO A 520 -8.49 9.92 -39.68
C PRO A 520 -9.34 8.85 -39.01
N ALA A 521 -10.46 9.29 -38.43
CA ALA A 521 -11.58 8.45 -38.05
C ALA A 521 -12.34 7.96 -39.30
N ARG A 522 -12.56 6.65 -39.42
CA ARG A 522 -13.55 6.06 -40.32
C ARG A 522 -14.93 6.16 -39.66
N ALA A 523 -15.82 6.96 -40.22
CA ALA A 523 -17.25 6.93 -39.95
C ALA A 523 -17.97 6.25 -41.13
N PRO A 524 -19.03 5.45 -40.90
CA PRO A 524 -19.95 5.07 -41.95
C PRO A 524 -20.91 6.23 -42.25
N ALA A 525 -21.24 6.33 -43.54
CA ALA A 525 -22.05 7.38 -44.15
C ALA A 525 -23.54 7.28 -43.75
N LEU A 526 -24.25 8.42 -43.64
CA LEU A 526 -25.21 8.86 -44.66
C LEU A 526 -25.85 10.23 -44.35
N VAL A 527 -26.11 10.97 -45.44
CA VAL A 527 -27.09 12.06 -45.69
C VAL A 527 -26.75 13.51 -45.28
N ARG A 528 -26.51 14.31 -46.33
CA ARG A 528 -26.43 15.79 -46.38
C ARG A 528 -27.81 16.42 -46.59
N ALA A 529 -28.00 17.63 -46.06
CA ALA A 529 -28.46 18.85 -46.78
C ALA A 529 -28.45 20.05 -45.82
N GLY A 530 -27.53 21.02 -45.97
CA GLY A 530 -27.81 22.40 -46.45
C GLY A 530 -27.78 23.39 -45.25
N LEU A 531 -27.37 24.66 -45.29
CA LEU A 531 -26.91 25.57 -46.35
C LEU A 531 -26.32 26.83 -45.63
N VAL A 532 -25.15 27.31 -46.08
CA VAL A 532 -24.68 28.72 -46.21
C VAL A 532 -24.68 29.70 -45.01
N GLY A 533 -23.54 30.38 -44.81
CA GLY A 533 -23.53 31.73 -44.21
C GLY A 533 -22.16 32.28 -43.80
N ARG A 534 -21.59 33.21 -44.58
CA ARG A 534 -20.29 33.88 -44.42
C ARG A 534 -20.29 34.89 -43.24
N LEU A 535 -19.11 35.19 -42.65
CA LEU A 535 -18.43 36.49 -42.81
C LEU A 535 -17.05 36.55 -42.11
N ARG A 536 -16.18 37.35 -42.74
CA ARG A 536 -14.74 37.57 -42.50
C ARG A 536 -14.56 39.00 -41.99
N ARG A 537 -13.56 39.21 -41.11
CA ARG A 537 -12.69 40.42 -40.98
C ARG A 537 -13.43 41.71 -40.50
N LEU A 538 -12.88 42.64 -39.71
CA LEU A 538 -11.50 43.13 -39.50
C LEU A 538 -11.50 44.18 -38.35
N ALA A 539 -10.30 44.54 -37.84
CA ALA A 539 -9.94 45.82 -37.16
C ALA A 539 -10.46 46.00 -35.69
N ASP A 540 -9.74 46.58 -34.74
CA ASP A 540 -8.50 47.35 -34.79
C ASP A 540 -7.88 47.51 -33.38
N ARG A 541 -6.55 47.74 -33.37
CA ARG A 541 -5.76 48.61 -32.47
C ARG A 541 -5.68 48.36 -30.94
N ARG A 542 -4.42 48.08 -30.55
CA ARG A 542 -3.81 48.18 -29.21
C ARG A 542 -3.99 49.57 -28.55
N PRO A 543 -3.73 49.61 -27.23
CA PRO A 543 -2.57 50.38 -26.77
C PRO A 543 -1.58 49.57 -25.94
N ARG A 544 -0.30 49.89 -26.12
CA ARG A 544 0.84 49.44 -25.33
C ARG A 544 0.70 49.94 -23.89
N GLN A 545 0.80 49.04 -22.91
CA GLN A 545 1.20 49.38 -21.55
C GLN A 545 2.64 48.90 -21.33
N THR A 546 3.52 49.87 -21.12
CA THR A 546 4.86 49.71 -20.59
C THR A 546 4.77 49.56 -19.07
N SER A 547 5.12 48.39 -18.55
CA SER A 547 5.38 48.18 -17.12
C SER A 547 6.86 47.89 -16.93
N PRO A 548 7.49 48.42 -15.86
CA PRO A 548 8.93 48.32 -15.66
C PRO A 548 9.30 46.91 -15.19
N SER A 549 10.10 46.22 -15.98
CA SER A 549 10.75 44.97 -15.60
C SER A 549 11.89 45.25 -14.62
N GLY A 550 11.56 45.42 -13.34
CA GLY A 550 12.50 45.20 -12.25
C GLY A 550 12.46 43.72 -11.89
N SER A 551 13.16 42.87 -12.64
CA SER A 551 13.41 41.50 -12.19
C SER A 551 14.35 41.55 -11.00
N VAL A 552 13.81 41.42 -9.80
CA VAL A 552 14.61 40.98 -8.65
C VAL A 552 15.13 39.59 -9.03
N PRO A 553 16.46 39.37 -9.07
CA PRO A 553 16.99 38.04 -9.32
C PRO A 553 16.44 37.10 -8.24
N PRO A 554 15.99 35.88 -8.59
CA PRO A 554 15.51 34.93 -7.60
C PRO A 554 16.60 34.77 -6.54
N ALA A 555 16.21 34.87 -5.26
CA ALA A 555 17.11 34.63 -4.14
C ALA A 555 17.91 33.35 -4.44
N GLY A 556 19.24 33.51 -4.53
CA GLY A 556 20.13 32.45 -4.99
C GLY A 556 19.87 31.17 -4.21
N SER A 557 19.68 30.05 -4.91
CA SER A 557 19.69 28.73 -4.28
C SER A 557 20.90 28.65 -3.35
N PRO A 558 20.74 28.21 -2.08
CA PRO A 558 21.85 28.08 -1.16
C PRO A 558 22.91 27.19 -1.82
N THR A 559 24.05 27.81 -2.15
CA THR A 559 25.20 27.13 -2.76
C THR A 559 25.69 26.07 -1.78
N SER A 560 25.75 24.81 -2.21
CA SER A 560 26.20 23.68 -1.38
C SER A 560 27.57 23.98 -0.73
N PRO A 561 27.69 23.92 0.61
CA PRO A 561 28.79 24.53 1.37
C PRO A 561 30.03 23.64 1.52
N ARG A 562 30.40 22.78 0.55
CA ARG A 562 31.68 22.00 0.61
C ARG A 562 32.33 21.78 -0.76
N GLY A 563 32.42 22.83 -1.56
CA GLY A 563 33.08 22.77 -2.87
C GLY A 563 34.59 22.99 -2.84
N TYR A 564 35.27 22.69 -3.94
CA TYR A 564 36.62 23.17 -4.21
C TYR A 564 36.85 23.47 -5.70
N ALA A 565 37.83 24.32 -5.98
CA ALA A 565 38.41 24.56 -7.29
C ALA A 565 39.93 24.59 -7.18
N LEU A 566 40.59 23.92 -8.12
CA LEU A 566 42.04 23.83 -8.25
C LEU A 566 42.44 24.40 -9.61
N ALA A 567 43.16 25.53 -9.60
CA ALA A 567 43.56 26.25 -10.81
C ALA A 567 45.06 26.59 -10.78
N PRO A 568 45.69 26.90 -11.91
CA PRO A 568 47.02 27.53 -11.91
C PRO A 568 46.97 28.90 -11.23
N ALA A 569 47.98 29.24 -10.42
CA ALA A 569 48.05 30.50 -9.67
C ALA A 569 48.12 31.77 -10.56
N THR A 570 48.34 31.61 -11.86
CA THR A 570 48.35 32.69 -12.86
C THR A 570 47.02 32.81 -13.61
N ALA A 571 46.07 31.90 -13.39
CA ALA A 571 44.75 31.98 -13.97
C ALA A 571 43.87 32.93 -13.13
N ALA A 572 42.95 33.63 -13.79
CA ALA A 572 41.87 34.28 -13.06
C ALA A 572 41.09 33.20 -12.28
N PRO A 573 40.60 33.50 -11.06
CA PRO A 573 39.77 32.55 -10.33
C PRO A 573 38.58 32.13 -11.21
N PRO A 574 38.15 30.87 -11.15
CA PRO A 574 36.98 30.43 -11.90
C PRO A 574 35.79 31.32 -11.57
N VAL A 575 35.08 31.76 -12.62
CA VAL A 575 33.88 32.58 -12.50
C VAL A 575 32.82 31.75 -11.75
N GLY A 576 32.31 32.26 -10.63
CA GLY A 576 31.26 31.59 -9.85
C GLY A 576 31.71 30.88 -8.56
N LEU A 577 32.91 31.17 -8.04
CA LEU A 577 33.27 30.74 -6.68
C LEU A 577 32.40 31.46 -5.64
N PRO A 578 31.78 30.72 -4.68
CA PRO A 578 31.06 31.34 -3.58
C PRO A 578 31.96 32.20 -2.70
N ASP A 579 31.39 33.29 -2.16
CA ASP A 579 32.05 34.11 -1.14
C ASP A 579 32.42 33.26 0.09
N GLY A 580 33.62 33.48 0.64
CA GLY A 580 34.10 32.77 1.84
C GLY A 580 34.95 31.52 1.58
N PHE A 581 35.17 31.12 0.32
CA PHE A 581 36.13 30.06 0.00
C PHE A 581 37.55 30.45 0.43
N LEU A 582 38.23 29.56 1.14
CA LEU A 582 39.63 29.73 1.54
C LEU A 582 40.53 29.54 0.33
N ARG A 583 41.40 30.53 0.11
CA ARG A 583 42.46 30.51 -0.90
C ARG A 583 43.74 29.97 -0.29
N SER A 584 44.38 29.00 -0.95
CA SER A 584 45.67 28.42 -0.52
C SER A 584 46.58 28.20 -1.73
N LEU A 585 47.82 28.71 -1.66
CA LEU A 585 48.84 28.47 -2.68
C LEU A 585 49.52 27.12 -2.41
N LEU A 586 49.52 26.24 -3.41
CA LEU A 586 50.14 24.92 -3.34
C LEU A 586 51.49 24.91 -4.07
N PRO A 587 52.36 23.93 -3.73
CA PRO A 587 53.58 23.69 -4.49
C PRO A 587 53.30 23.53 -6.00
N GLY A 588 54.21 24.05 -6.83
CA GLY A 588 54.06 23.97 -8.28
C GLY A 588 53.18 25.05 -8.92
N ARG A 589 52.92 26.18 -8.25
CA ARG A 589 52.07 27.29 -8.76
C ARG A 589 50.63 26.88 -9.03
N LEU A 590 50.08 26.01 -8.18
CA LEU A 590 48.65 25.71 -8.16
C LEU A 590 47.99 26.48 -7.01
N GLU A 591 46.74 26.82 -7.19
CA GLU A 591 45.91 27.53 -6.24
C GLU A 591 44.67 26.71 -5.95
N LEU A 592 44.42 26.47 -4.67
CA LEU A 592 43.23 25.80 -4.18
C LEU A 592 42.29 26.84 -3.58
N HIS A 593 41.07 26.89 -4.11
CA HIS A 593 39.93 27.53 -3.48
C HIS A 593 39.06 26.42 -2.91
N ARG A 594 38.73 26.46 -1.64
CA ARG A 594 37.85 25.46 -1.05
C ARG A 594 36.94 26.06 0.00
N ASP A 595 35.84 25.38 0.25
CA ASP A 595 35.04 25.67 1.41
C ASP A 595 35.86 25.46 2.72
N PRO A 596 35.74 26.37 3.71
CA PRO A 596 36.37 26.19 5.02
C PRO A 596 36.05 24.85 5.69
N ALA A 597 34.83 24.35 5.54
CA ALA A 597 34.34 23.12 6.15
C ALA A 597 34.75 21.84 5.40
N LEU A 598 35.34 21.95 4.20
CA LEU A 598 35.89 20.79 3.49
C LEU A 598 37.20 20.35 4.16
N PRO A 599 37.27 19.13 4.75
CA PRO A 599 38.50 18.65 5.36
C PRO A 599 39.62 18.60 4.32
N SER A 600 40.80 19.08 4.70
CA SER A 600 41.95 19.07 3.80
C SER A 600 43.25 18.97 4.59
N ALA A 601 44.27 18.41 3.96
CA ALA A 601 45.62 18.41 4.49
C ALA A 601 46.64 18.43 3.34
N VAL A 602 47.73 19.17 3.56
CA VAL A 602 48.89 19.21 2.67
C VAL A 602 50.08 18.66 3.42
N SER A 603 50.82 17.75 2.79
CA SER A 603 52.09 17.21 3.30
C SER A 603 53.12 17.27 2.17
N GLY A 604 54.20 18.03 2.31
CA GLY A 604 55.15 18.20 1.21
C GLY A 604 56.23 19.26 1.42
N GLY A 605 57.20 19.29 0.50
CA GLY A 605 58.33 20.22 0.48
C GLY A 605 59.15 20.17 -0.82
N ARG A 606 60.43 20.57 -0.78
CA ARG A 606 61.35 20.42 -1.92
C ARG A 606 61.57 18.92 -2.20
N GLY A 607 60.96 18.41 -3.29
CA GLY A 607 61.06 17.00 -3.70
C GLY A 607 59.71 16.38 -4.05
N GLY A 608 58.61 16.89 -3.49
CA GLY A 608 57.25 16.45 -3.76
C GLY A 608 56.25 16.94 -2.72
N SER A 609 54.96 16.86 -3.05
CA SER A 609 53.88 17.22 -2.14
C SER A 609 52.61 16.44 -2.42
N VAL A 610 51.80 16.25 -1.39
CA VAL A 610 50.48 15.64 -1.48
C VAL A 610 49.46 16.57 -0.84
N LEU A 611 48.37 16.83 -1.57
CA LEU A 611 47.15 17.43 -1.02
C LEU A 611 46.07 16.35 -1.00
N VAL A 612 45.39 16.22 0.13
CA VAL A 612 44.20 15.37 0.27
C VAL A 612 43.02 16.23 0.71
N LEU A 613 41.90 16.09 0.01
CA LEU A 613 40.61 16.74 0.29
C LEU A 613 39.58 15.67 0.66
N GLY A 614 38.65 16.00 1.56
CA GLY A 614 37.59 15.12 2.03
C GLY A 614 38.01 14.20 3.19
N ASP A 615 37.31 13.08 3.32
CA ASP A 615 37.41 12.12 4.43
C ASP A 615 37.94 10.76 3.96
N PRO A 616 39.20 10.68 3.48
CA PRO A 616 39.79 9.45 2.97
C PRO A 616 39.96 8.41 4.09
N LEU A 617 39.99 7.14 3.69
CA LEU A 617 40.25 6.00 4.57
C LEU A 617 41.24 5.04 3.93
N ASP A 618 42.39 4.87 4.56
CA ASP A 618 43.38 3.89 4.16
C ASP A 618 43.26 2.62 5.00
N LEU A 619 42.52 1.64 4.50
CA LEU A 619 42.25 0.40 5.24
C LEU A 619 43.50 -0.37 5.67
N PRO A 620 44.53 -0.56 4.81
CA PRO A 620 45.62 -1.45 5.18
C PRO A 620 46.52 -0.88 6.27
N SER A 621 46.66 0.46 6.38
CA SER A 621 47.37 1.07 7.52
C SER A 621 46.45 1.60 8.63
N GLY A 622 45.13 1.49 8.46
CA GLY A 622 44.15 1.98 9.43
C GLY A 622 44.14 3.49 9.60
N ARG A 623 44.64 4.26 8.62
CA ARG A 623 44.69 5.71 8.69
C ARG A 623 43.38 6.32 8.24
N ASP A 624 42.87 7.23 9.06
CA ASP A 624 41.58 7.89 8.88
C ASP A 624 41.78 9.41 8.78
N GLY A 625 41.26 10.03 7.71
CA GLY A 625 41.23 11.48 7.53
C GLY A 625 42.37 12.02 6.67
N ALA A 626 42.20 13.26 6.21
CA ALA A 626 43.08 13.89 5.23
C ALA A 626 44.55 13.95 5.68
N ALA A 627 44.83 14.34 6.93
CA ALA A 627 46.21 14.54 7.40
C ALA A 627 47.02 13.25 7.52
N PRO A 628 46.55 12.18 8.19
CA PRO A 628 47.27 10.90 8.23
C PRO A 628 47.49 10.30 6.84
N VAL A 629 46.49 10.39 5.95
CA VAL A 629 46.59 9.88 4.57
C VAL A 629 47.57 10.71 3.74
N ALA A 630 47.55 12.04 3.85
CA ALA A 630 48.52 12.91 3.18
C ALA A 630 49.96 12.58 3.57
N ALA A 631 50.21 12.35 4.87
CA ALA A 631 51.53 11.95 5.37
C ALA A 631 51.98 10.57 4.85
N LEU A 632 51.07 9.59 4.77
CA LEU A 632 51.36 8.29 4.17
C LEU A 632 51.76 8.44 2.71
N LEU A 633 50.91 9.09 1.92
CA LEU A 633 51.12 9.23 0.48
C LEU A 633 52.36 10.06 0.17
N HIS A 634 52.66 11.09 0.97
CA HIS A 634 53.89 11.87 0.80
C HIS A 634 55.15 11.01 0.96
N ARG A 635 55.20 10.09 1.94
CA ARG A 635 56.33 9.15 2.06
C ARG A 635 56.49 8.29 0.80
N LEU A 636 55.39 7.80 0.24
CA LEU A 636 55.42 7.04 -1.01
C LEU A 636 55.88 7.87 -2.22
N VAL A 637 55.52 9.16 -2.26
CA VAL A 637 56.02 10.09 -3.29
C VAL A 637 57.53 10.30 -3.19
N LEU A 638 58.09 10.34 -1.98
CA LEU A 638 59.54 10.46 -1.78
C LEU A 638 60.28 9.17 -2.15
N GLU A 639 59.68 8.01 -1.92
CA GLU A 639 60.23 6.71 -2.27
C GLU A 639 60.17 6.40 -3.78
N ASP A 640 59.18 6.95 -4.48
CA ASP A 640 58.94 6.69 -5.90
C ASP A 640 58.68 8.00 -6.68
N PRO A 641 59.71 8.56 -7.34
CA PRO A 641 59.60 9.78 -8.14
C PRO A 641 58.63 9.68 -9.32
N THR A 642 58.21 8.47 -9.73
CA THR A 642 57.23 8.27 -10.80
C THR A 642 55.80 8.54 -10.35
N LEU A 643 55.57 8.62 -9.03
CA LEU A 643 54.27 8.75 -8.36
C LEU A 643 53.38 7.50 -8.45
N GLU A 644 53.77 6.43 -9.15
CA GLU A 644 52.88 5.29 -9.40
C GLU A 644 52.56 4.50 -8.12
N ARG A 645 53.52 4.31 -7.20
CA ARG A 645 53.22 3.68 -5.89
C ARG A 645 52.22 4.50 -5.07
N ALA A 646 52.38 5.82 -5.04
CA ALA A 646 51.48 6.72 -4.34
C ALA A 646 50.09 6.78 -5.02
N ALA A 647 50.04 6.79 -6.35
CA ALA A 647 48.81 6.78 -7.14
C ALA A 647 48.02 5.48 -6.95
N THR A 648 48.70 4.33 -6.99
CA THR A 648 48.09 3.01 -6.71
C THR A 648 47.52 2.95 -5.30
N ARG A 649 48.28 3.44 -4.30
CA ARG A 649 47.79 3.48 -2.91
C ARG A 649 46.61 4.42 -2.75
N ALA A 650 46.64 5.60 -3.39
CA ALA A 650 45.54 6.55 -3.39
C ALA A 650 44.29 5.97 -4.07
N ALA A 651 44.43 5.30 -5.22
CA ALA A 651 43.32 4.69 -5.95
C ALA A 651 42.58 3.61 -5.12
N ALA A 652 43.25 3.01 -4.14
CA ALA A 652 42.73 2.00 -3.22
C ALA A 652 42.17 2.55 -1.89
N LEU A 653 42.09 3.87 -1.72
CA LEU A 653 41.46 4.50 -0.56
C LEU A 653 39.93 4.32 -0.60
N GLY A 654 39.32 4.16 0.56
CA GLY A 654 37.88 4.32 0.76
C GLY A 654 37.51 5.75 1.20
N GLY A 655 36.21 6.03 1.31
CA GLY A 655 35.67 7.33 1.72
C GLY A 655 35.35 8.28 0.56
N ALA A 656 35.04 9.53 0.88
CA ALA A 656 34.85 10.61 -0.08
C ALA A 656 36.14 11.45 -0.14
N TRP A 657 36.87 11.44 -1.26
CA TRP A 657 38.18 12.07 -1.29
C TRP A 657 38.61 12.54 -2.69
N THR A 658 39.51 13.54 -2.69
CA THR A 658 40.34 13.91 -3.85
C THR A 658 41.79 14.00 -3.39
N VAL A 659 42.70 13.42 -4.16
CA VAL A 659 44.13 13.41 -3.88
C VAL A 659 44.88 14.04 -5.05
N LEU A 660 45.68 15.07 -4.77
CA LEU A 660 46.66 15.65 -5.69
C LEU A 660 48.05 15.20 -5.24
N LEU A 661 48.77 14.51 -6.12
CA LEU A 661 50.17 14.12 -5.93
C LEU A 661 51.04 14.99 -6.84
N THR A 662 52.12 15.54 -6.30
CA THR A 662 53.08 16.35 -7.04
C THR A 662 54.49 15.80 -6.77
N GLY A 663 55.24 15.54 -7.82
CA GLY A 663 56.65 15.12 -7.75
C GLY A 663 57.49 15.77 -8.84
N PRO A 664 58.77 15.38 -8.99
CA PRO A 664 59.66 15.90 -10.02
C PRO A 664 59.11 15.65 -11.44
N GLY A 665 58.39 14.54 -11.60
CA GLY A 665 57.75 14.12 -12.84
C GLY A 665 56.39 14.77 -13.15
N GLY A 666 55.91 15.75 -12.38
CA GLY A 666 54.64 16.43 -12.65
C GLY A 666 53.62 16.29 -11.53
N SER A 667 52.34 16.56 -11.84
CA SER A 667 51.23 16.46 -10.88
C SER A 667 50.11 15.60 -11.42
N LEU A 668 49.48 14.83 -10.55
CA LEU A 668 48.33 13.99 -10.88
C LEU A 668 47.23 14.11 -9.82
N VAL A 669 45.98 14.03 -10.27
CA VAL A 669 44.80 14.08 -9.41
C VAL A 669 44.01 12.77 -9.59
N LEU A 670 43.64 12.16 -8.46
CA LEU A 670 42.69 11.06 -8.42
C LEU A 670 41.53 11.44 -7.48
N THR A 671 40.38 10.83 -7.72
CA THR A 671 39.18 11.02 -6.89
C THR A 671 38.58 9.69 -6.48
N ASP A 672 37.65 9.72 -5.52
CA ASP A 672 36.83 8.56 -5.21
C ASP A 672 35.98 8.13 -6.43
N PRO A 673 35.69 6.83 -6.61
CA PRO A 673 34.99 6.31 -7.79
C PRO A 673 33.47 6.54 -7.75
N VAL A 674 32.93 7.01 -6.62
CA VAL A 674 31.49 7.29 -6.49
C VAL A 674 31.18 8.77 -6.72
N GLY A 675 32.19 9.61 -6.89
CA GLY A 675 32.06 11.03 -7.18
C GLY A 675 31.59 11.87 -5.99
N ALA A 676 31.73 11.39 -4.76
CA ALA A 676 31.25 12.09 -3.56
C ALA A 676 32.07 13.36 -3.27
N CYS A 677 33.39 13.30 -3.48
CA CYS A 677 34.29 14.44 -3.55
C CYS A 677 34.88 14.53 -4.97
N GLY A 678 34.09 14.17 -5.99
CA GLY A 678 34.54 14.02 -7.36
C GLY A 678 35.12 15.31 -7.95
N ALA A 679 35.94 15.18 -9.00
CA ALA A 679 36.50 16.30 -9.73
C ALA A 679 35.95 16.32 -11.15
N TRP A 680 35.72 17.53 -11.63
CA TRP A 680 35.28 17.86 -12.96
C TRP A 680 36.34 18.73 -13.60
N LEU A 681 36.79 18.33 -14.78
CA LEU A 681 37.70 19.13 -15.58
C LEU A 681 36.89 20.18 -16.32
N ALA A 682 37.16 21.45 -15.99
CA ALA A 682 36.53 22.57 -16.67
C ALA A 682 36.90 22.59 -18.17
N PRO A 683 36.08 23.24 -19.02
CA PRO A 683 36.32 23.29 -20.46
C PRO A 683 37.69 23.88 -20.86
N ASP A 684 38.25 24.77 -20.04
CA ASP A 684 39.59 25.34 -20.22
C ASP A 684 40.71 24.29 -20.10
N ARG A 685 40.39 23.09 -19.59
CA ARG A 685 41.31 22.02 -19.18
C ARG A 685 42.41 22.47 -18.22
N ARG A 686 42.29 23.63 -17.58
CA ARG A 686 43.25 24.16 -16.59
C ARG A 686 42.70 24.08 -15.18
N THR A 687 41.38 24.12 -15.04
CA THR A 687 40.71 24.15 -13.75
C THR A 687 40.03 22.81 -13.45
N LEU A 688 40.26 22.29 -12.25
CA LEU A 688 39.52 21.15 -11.70
C LEU A 688 38.57 21.66 -10.63
N VAL A 689 37.28 21.31 -10.70
CA VAL A 689 36.27 21.75 -9.74
C VAL A 689 35.50 20.57 -9.18
N SER A 690 35.00 20.69 -7.95
CA SER A 690 34.28 19.59 -7.32
C SER A 690 32.87 19.36 -7.88
N ARG A 691 32.31 20.36 -8.56
CA ARG A 691 30.96 20.34 -9.13
C ARG A 691 30.91 21.14 -10.44
N PRO A 692 30.08 20.75 -11.43
CA PRO A 692 30.01 21.43 -12.72
C PRO A 692 29.63 22.91 -12.64
N ASP A 693 28.80 23.30 -11.67
CA ASP A 693 28.37 24.69 -11.47
C ASP A 693 29.51 25.62 -11.05
N LEU A 694 30.60 25.09 -10.49
CA LEU A 694 31.80 25.85 -10.16
C LEU A 694 32.73 26.07 -11.38
N ALA A 695 32.45 25.46 -12.54
CA ALA A 695 33.27 25.58 -13.74
C ALA A 695 32.94 26.83 -14.60
N GLY A 696 31.93 27.62 -14.23
CA GLY A 696 31.48 28.81 -14.97
C GLY A 696 30.36 28.54 -15.99
N ASP A 697 29.95 29.59 -16.72
CA ASP A 697 28.69 29.69 -17.48
C ASP A 697 28.44 28.56 -18.50
N GLY A 698 27.70 27.53 -18.07
CA GLY A 698 26.86 26.67 -18.92
C GLY A 698 27.55 25.67 -19.84
N GLN A 699 28.89 25.64 -19.90
CA GLN A 699 29.63 24.65 -20.68
C GLN A 699 29.82 23.34 -19.91
N GLN A 700 29.74 22.20 -20.62
CA GLN A 700 29.83 20.87 -20.00
C GLN A 700 31.25 20.57 -19.51
N ALA A 701 31.45 20.60 -18.19
CA ALA A 701 32.66 20.07 -17.55
C ALA A 701 32.73 18.54 -17.68
N GLU A 702 33.94 17.98 -17.82
CA GLU A 702 34.19 16.53 -17.97
C GLU A 702 34.40 15.89 -16.59
N ALA A 703 33.54 14.96 -16.16
CA ALA A 703 33.74 14.23 -14.91
C ALA A 703 34.96 13.30 -15.00
N LEU A 704 35.85 13.31 -14.00
CA LEU A 704 36.98 12.39 -13.97
C LEU A 704 36.54 10.93 -13.74
N GLY A 705 35.62 10.67 -12.80
CA GLY A 705 35.07 9.33 -12.55
C GLY A 705 36.14 8.26 -12.29
N GLU A 706 36.27 7.29 -13.20
CA GLU A 706 37.27 6.21 -13.16
C GLU A 706 38.60 6.56 -13.85
N ARG A 707 38.84 7.84 -14.14
CA ARG A 707 40.07 8.36 -14.74
C ARG A 707 40.86 9.18 -13.73
N ARG A 708 42.17 9.29 -13.95
CA ARG A 708 43.04 10.27 -13.27
C ARG A 708 43.26 11.47 -14.18
N ALA A 709 43.54 12.64 -13.61
CA ALA A 709 43.96 13.81 -14.37
C ALA A 709 45.46 14.06 -14.17
N VAL A 710 46.21 14.25 -15.25
CA VAL A 710 47.66 14.51 -15.23
C VAL A 710 47.94 15.89 -15.82
N LEU A 711 48.69 16.71 -15.09
CA LEU A 711 49.06 18.07 -15.51
C LEU A 711 50.27 18.05 -16.43
N SER A 712 50.18 18.72 -17.59
CA SER A 712 51.27 18.78 -18.56
C SER A 712 52.56 19.42 -17.98
N ARG A 713 53.71 18.82 -18.32
CA ARG A 713 55.02 19.07 -17.67
C ARG A 713 55.69 20.41 -18.02
N ARG A 714 55.43 21.00 -19.20
CA ARG A 714 56.17 22.18 -19.70
C ARG A 714 55.32 23.10 -20.57
N GLY A 715 55.61 24.41 -20.48
CA GLY A 715 54.99 25.49 -21.24
C GLY A 715 54.16 26.45 -20.37
N PRO A 716 53.90 27.68 -20.84
CA PRO A 716 52.95 28.60 -20.19
C PRO A 716 51.50 28.07 -20.21
N ASP A 717 51.23 27.02 -20.99
CA ASP A 717 49.91 26.40 -21.18
C ASP A 717 49.79 25.05 -20.44
N ARG A 718 49.78 25.11 -19.11
CA ARG A 718 49.58 23.93 -18.26
C ARG A 718 48.11 23.49 -18.31
N SER A 719 47.87 22.31 -18.86
CA SER A 719 46.53 21.72 -18.97
C SER A 719 46.52 20.29 -18.43
N TRP A 720 45.38 19.90 -17.86
CA TRP A 720 45.07 18.56 -17.40
C TRP A 720 44.65 17.67 -18.56
N ARG A 721 45.17 16.45 -18.58
CA ARG A 721 44.78 15.36 -19.47
C ARG A 721 44.23 14.21 -18.65
N THR A 722 43.16 13.60 -19.12
CA THR A 722 42.58 12.43 -18.45
C THR A 722 43.32 11.16 -18.90
N GLU A 723 43.72 10.33 -17.95
CA GLU A 723 44.37 9.03 -18.17
C GLU A 723 43.63 7.92 -17.42
N ALA A 724 43.91 6.66 -17.77
CA ALA A 724 43.44 5.52 -17.00
C ALA A 724 44.04 5.50 -15.59
N LEU A 725 43.30 4.97 -14.62
CA LEU A 725 43.83 4.71 -13.27
C LEU A 725 44.92 3.63 -13.31
N PRO A 726 45.83 3.61 -12.32
CA PRO A 726 46.79 2.52 -12.16
C PRO A 726 46.09 1.16 -12.05
N ASP A 727 46.71 0.11 -12.60
CA ASP A 727 46.23 -1.25 -12.42
C ASP A 727 46.39 -1.67 -10.95
N LEU A 728 45.29 -2.08 -10.33
CA LEU A 728 45.27 -2.53 -8.95
C LEU A 728 45.62 -4.01 -8.82
N GLY A 729 45.71 -4.79 -9.91
CA GLY A 729 45.95 -6.24 -9.87
C GLY A 729 47.13 -6.65 -9.00
N ALA A 730 48.34 -6.17 -9.32
CA ALA A 730 49.55 -6.46 -8.53
C ALA A 730 49.47 -5.97 -7.08
N TYR A 731 48.68 -4.91 -6.81
CA TYR A 731 48.47 -4.39 -5.48
C TYR A 731 47.51 -5.26 -4.64
N LEU A 732 46.54 -5.93 -5.27
CA LEU A 732 45.66 -6.90 -4.61
C LEU A 732 46.46 -8.08 -4.04
N ASP A 733 47.37 -8.62 -4.85
CA ASP A 733 48.22 -9.74 -4.47
C ASP A 733 49.09 -9.39 -3.26
N LEU A 734 49.63 -8.16 -3.23
CA LEU A 734 50.44 -7.66 -2.11
C LEU A 734 49.63 -7.49 -0.82
N LEU A 735 48.35 -7.10 -0.91
CA LEU A 735 47.53 -6.85 0.26
C LEU A 735 47.14 -8.11 1.02
N GLY A 736 47.10 -9.27 0.36
CA GLY A 736 46.75 -10.55 0.99
C GLY A 736 45.40 -10.56 1.72
N THR A 737 44.43 -9.75 1.26
CA THR A 737 43.10 -9.61 1.88
C THR A 737 42.01 -10.15 0.97
N ASP A 738 40.97 -10.75 1.58
CA ASP A 738 39.71 -11.06 0.90
C ASP A 738 38.69 -9.93 1.10
N ALA A 739 37.56 -10.01 0.39
CA ALA A 739 36.51 -9.01 0.47
C ALA A 739 35.78 -8.97 1.82
N ARG A 740 35.72 -10.08 2.57
CA ARG A 740 35.08 -10.12 3.89
C ARG A 740 35.92 -9.36 4.91
N ARG A 741 37.20 -9.71 5.05
CA ARG A 741 38.14 -9.03 5.95
C ARG A 741 38.24 -7.54 5.65
N ARG A 742 38.22 -7.18 4.36
CA ARG A 742 38.23 -5.78 3.94
C ARG A 742 36.95 -5.02 4.31
N ARG A 743 35.78 -5.66 4.25
CA ARG A 743 34.50 -5.11 4.76
C ARG A 743 34.51 -4.95 6.27
N GLU A 744 34.94 -5.97 7.00
CA GLU A 744 35.07 -5.92 8.47
C GLU A 744 35.98 -4.75 8.89
N ARG A 745 37.10 -4.54 8.17
CA ARG A 745 38.01 -3.42 8.41
C ARG A 745 37.38 -2.05 8.11
N HIS A 746 36.57 -1.95 7.05
CA HIS A 746 35.77 -0.74 6.78
C HIS A 746 34.84 -0.43 7.95
N VAL A 747 34.05 -1.41 8.38
CA VAL A 747 33.10 -1.26 9.49
C VAL A 747 33.82 -0.84 10.76
N GLU A 748 34.92 -1.51 11.10
CA GLU A 748 35.73 -1.20 12.27
C GLU A 748 36.22 0.26 12.27
N LEU A 749 36.84 0.70 11.18
CA LEU A 749 37.44 2.04 11.11
C LEU A 749 36.36 3.13 11.03
N LEU A 750 35.30 2.91 10.25
CA LEU A 750 34.21 3.88 10.11
C LEU A 750 33.40 4.04 11.41
N SER A 751 33.28 2.98 12.21
CA SER A 751 32.61 3.05 13.52
C SER A 751 33.35 3.96 14.52
N ARG A 752 34.63 4.25 14.28
CA ARG A 752 35.41 5.21 15.09
C ARG A 752 35.03 6.67 14.81
N ARG A 753 34.35 6.94 13.70
CA ARG A 753 34.00 8.31 13.26
C ARG A 753 32.75 8.88 13.94
N GLY A 754 31.96 8.05 14.63
CA GLY A 754 30.73 8.42 15.34
C GLY A 754 29.60 7.39 15.17
N PRO A 755 28.42 7.63 15.78
CA PRO A 755 27.26 6.75 15.64
C PRO A 755 26.82 6.61 14.18
N ALA A 756 26.67 5.38 13.71
CA ALA A 756 26.30 5.11 12.32
C ALA A 756 24.78 5.23 12.08
N LEU A 757 24.40 5.79 10.94
CA LEU A 757 23.03 5.76 10.41
C LEU A 757 23.05 5.24 8.98
N LEU A 758 22.33 4.13 8.74
CA LEU A 758 22.32 3.47 7.43
C LEU A 758 21.32 4.16 6.49
N CYS A 759 21.81 4.84 5.46
CA CYS A 759 20.93 5.40 4.44
C CYS A 759 20.34 4.30 3.56
N ALA A 760 19.08 3.94 3.79
CA ALA A 760 18.30 3.03 2.99
C ALA A 760 17.71 3.78 1.79
N GLY A 761 18.49 3.91 0.72
CA GLY A 761 18.02 4.36 -0.60
C GLY A 761 17.59 3.19 -1.49
N PRO A 762 16.92 3.43 -2.64
CA PRO A 762 16.39 2.38 -3.53
C PRO A 762 17.47 1.42 -4.07
N ARG A 763 18.75 1.83 -4.06
CA ARG A 763 19.92 1.02 -4.45
C ARG A 763 21.01 0.90 -3.36
N ALA A 764 20.73 1.27 -2.10
CA ALA A 764 21.75 1.32 -1.06
C ALA A 764 22.02 -0.07 -0.46
N GLY A 765 22.97 -0.79 -1.07
CA GLY A 765 23.42 -2.14 -0.66
C GLY A 765 24.33 -2.14 0.57
N LEU A 766 24.00 -1.42 1.65
CA LEU A 766 24.78 -1.50 2.90
C LEU A 766 24.36 -2.65 3.81
N LEU A 767 23.13 -3.12 3.67
CA LEU A 767 22.63 -4.28 4.39
C LEU A 767 23.44 -5.55 4.07
N GLU A 768 24.05 -5.60 2.88
CA GLU A 768 24.98 -6.64 2.43
C GLU A 768 26.35 -6.64 3.14
N LEU A 769 26.65 -5.62 3.96
CA LEU A 769 27.91 -5.53 4.70
C LEU A 769 27.88 -6.33 6.02
N GLY A 770 26.77 -7.00 6.35
CA GLY A 770 26.67 -7.82 7.57
C GLY A 770 26.75 -6.98 8.85
N LEU A 771 26.20 -5.76 8.82
CA LEU A 771 26.30 -4.82 9.92
C LEU A 771 25.49 -5.31 11.14
N PRO A 772 25.87 -4.96 12.38
CA PRO A 772 25.05 -5.25 13.55
C PRO A 772 23.62 -4.71 13.38
N SER A 773 22.58 -5.50 13.68
CA SER A 773 21.16 -5.09 13.58
C SER A 773 20.82 -3.88 14.45
N SER A 774 21.62 -3.60 15.47
CA SER A 774 21.50 -2.43 16.35
C SER A 774 21.78 -1.08 15.68
N ILE A 775 22.37 -1.05 14.48
CA ILE A 775 22.59 0.21 13.76
C ILE A 775 21.27 0.65 13.09
N PRO A 776 20.70 1.81 13.47
CA PRO A 776 19.44 2.29 12.93
C PRO A 776 19.54 2.64 11.43
N ALA A 777 18.45 2.40 10.70
CA ALA A 777 18.32 2.79 9.30
C ALA A 777 17.59 4.13 9.16
N LEU A 778 17.90 4.85 8.09
CA LEU A 778 17.34 6.14 7.72
C LEU A 778 16.93 6.12 6.26
N THR A 779 15.71 6.55 5.93
CA THR A 779 15.31 6.78 4.54
C THR A 779 14.70 8.16 4.37
N CYS A 780 14.99 8.79 3.23
CA CYS A 780 14.44 10.08 2.86
C CYS A 780 13.21 9.86 1.98
N TRP A 781 12.07 10.40 2.41
CA TRP A 781 10.80 10.32 1.68
C TRP A 781 10.39 11.71 1.19
N ASP A 782 10.31 11.87 -0.13
CA ASP A 782 9.61 12.99 -0.72
C ASP A 782 8.17 12.57 -1.05
N PRO A 783 7.19 12.92 -0.19
CA PRO A 783 5.79 12.53 -0.35
C PRO A 783 5.11 13.17 -1.55
N ALA A 784 5.72 14.18 -2.18
CA ALA A 784 5.20 14.85 -3.37
C ALA A 784 5.58 14.15 -4.68
N THR A 785 6.41 13.10 -4.61
CA THR A 785 6.87 12.37 -5.80
C THR A 785 6.61 10.88 -5.67
N GLU A 786 6.15 10.26 -6.76
CA GLU A 786 6.00 8.80 -6.84
C GLU A 786 7.34 8.10 -6.59
N ALA A 787 8.41 8.60 -7.21
CA ALA A 787 9.77 8.07 -7.04
C ALA A 787 10.24 8.12 -5.57
N GLY A 788 9.93 9.20 -4.85
CA GLY A 788 10.25 9.33 -3.42
C GLY A 788 9.47 8.33 -2.57
N THR A 789 8.21 8.07 -2.91
CA THR A 789 7.37 7.09 -2.21
C THR A 789 7.82 5.66 -2.48
N VAL A 790 8.09 5.29 -3.73
CA VAL A 790 8.66 3.99 -4.11
C VAL A 790 10.01 3.74 -3.44
N ALA A 791 10.88 4.77 -3.42
CA ALA A 791 12.17 4.70 -2.74
C ALA A 791 12.03 4.43 -1.24
N MET A 792 11.13 5.13 -0.56
CA MET A 792 10.81 4.91 0.85
C MET A 792 10.28 3.49 1.09
N ILE A 793 9.36 3.02 0.25
CA ILE A 793 8.79 1.66 0.38
C ILE A 793 9.89 0.60 0.27
N HIS A 794 10.75 0.68 -0.75
CA HIS A 794 11.86 -0.26 -0.90
C HIS A 794 12.87 -0.20 0.25
N ALA A 795 13.11 0.99 0.77
CA ALA A 795 14.00 1.20 1.90
C ALA A 795 13.47 0.56 3.17
N SER A 796 12.20 0.83 3.49
CA SER A 796 11.49 0.23 4.61
C SER A 796 11.32 -1.28 4.43
N ASP A 797 11.18 -1.75 3.19
CA ASP A 797 11.06 -3.19 2.90
C ASP A 797 12.31 -3.95 3.30
N ARG A 798 13.46 -3.45 2.84
CA ARG A 798 14.76 -4.04 3.15
C ARG A 798 15.16 -3.88 4.61
N ALA A 799 14.96 -2.71 5.22
CA ALA A 799 15.26 -2.50 6.63
C ALA A 799 14.46 -3.47 7.52
N PHE A 800 13.18 -3.70 7.17
CA PHE A 800 12.35 -4.67 7.86
C PHE A 800 12.82 -6.11 7.68
N ALA A 801 13.20 -6.52 6.45
CA ALA A 801 13.77 -7.85 6.19
C ALA A 801 15.02 -8.12 7.05
N ASP A 802 15.80 -7.08 7.29
CA ASP A 802 17.00 -7.09 8.13
C ASP A 802 16.72 -6.92 9.63
N ARG A 803 15.45 -6.85 10.04
CA ARG A 803 15.00 -6.62 11.44
C ARG A 803 15.59 -5.34 12.04
N ARG A 804 15.57 -4.25 11.28
CA ARG A 804 16.06 -2.94 11.70
C ARG A 804 14.92 -1.93 11.78
N ASP A 805 15.01 -1.06 12.77
CA ASP A 805 14.20 0.14 12.82
C ASP A 805 14.63 1.10 11.70
N VAL A 806 13.65 1.59 10.95
CA VAL A 806 13.86 2.59 9.90
C VAL A 806 13.20 3.89 10.32
N ARG A 807 14.01 4.95 10.42
CA ARG A 807 13.52 6.32 10.56
C ARG A 807 13.26 6.89 9.18
N VAL A 808 12.04 7.37 8.95
CA VAL A 808 11.65 8.03 7.70
C VAL A 808 11.73 9.54 7.91
N LEU A 809 12.59 10.22 7.15
CA LEU A 809 12.65 11.67 7.12
C LEU A 809 11.79 12.20 5.98
N THR A 810 10.90 13.13 6.28
CA THR A 810 10.12 13.87 5.29
C THR A 810 10.61 15.30 5.21
N ARG A 811 10.65 15.86 3.99
CA ARG A 811 10.93 17.28 3.80
C ARG A 811 9.66 18.05 3.49
N ALA A 812 9.60 19.31 3.91
CA ALA A 812 8.57 20.23 3.45
C ALA A 812 8.73 20.49 1.93
N PRO A 813 7.63 20.76 1.19
CA PRO A 813 7.73 21.15 -0.21
C PRO A 813 8.70 22.32 -0.40
N GLY A 814 9.69 22.15 -1.29
CA GLY A 814 10.70 23.17 -1.57
C GLY A 814 11.88 23.26 -0.59
N ALA A 815 11.85 22.55 0.55
CA ALA A 815 13.00 22.48 1.45
C ALA A 815 14.14 21.63 0.84
N ASP A 816 15.39 21.96 1.12
CA ASP A 816 16.50 21.08 0.78
C ASP A 816 16.66 19.93 1.80
N TRP A 817 17.31 18.86 1.37
CA TRP A 817 17.56 17.70 2.21
C TRP A 817 18.69 17.93 3.21
N ALA A 818 19.59 18.87 2.95
CA ALA A 818 20.71 19.17 3.82
C ALA A 818 20.22 19.74 5.16
N GLY A 819 19.41 20.80 5.13
CA GLY A 819 18.80 21.40 6.31
C GLY A 819 17.80 20.48 7.00
N THR A 820 17.19 19.55 6.28
CA THR A 820 16.33 18.51 6.89
C THR A 820 17.18 17.50 7.67
N LEU A 821 18.25 16.98 7.07
CA LEU A 821 19.19 16.09 7.75
C LEU A 821 19.85 16.79 8.95
N ASP A 822 20.19 18.06 8.83
CA ASP A 822 20.87 18.78 9.90
C ASP A 822 20.00 18.97 11.15
N ARG A 823 18.70 19.17 10.97
CA ARG A 823 17.73 19.29 12.07
C ARG A 823 17.38 17.94 12.68
N GLU A 824 17.24 16.91 11.84
CA GLU A 824 16.68 15.63 12.27
C GLU A 824 17.74 14.64 12.77
N VAL A 825 18.98 14.77 12.31
CA VAL A 825 20.09 13.87 12.65
C VAL A 825 21.05 14.60 13.59
N GLY A 826 21.56 13.92 14.62
CA GLY A 826 22.56 14.50 15.54
C GLY A 826 23.91 14.73 14.85
N ALA A 827 24.56 15.90 15.07
CA ALA A 827 25.76 16.35 14.35
C ALA A 827 26.92 15.33 14.32
N GLU A 828 27.02 14.51 15.35
CA GLU A 828 28.05 13.47 15.50
C GLU A 828 27.77 12.19 14.70
N ALA A 829 26.56 12.03 14.16
CA ALA A 829 26.19 10.82 13.42
C ALA A 829 26.82 10.80 12.03
N VAL A 830 27.31 9.62 11.63
CA VAL A 830 27.93 9.37 10.33
C VAL A 830 26.92 8.69 9.43
N LEU A 831 26.62 9.31 8.29
CA LEU A 831 25.72 8.72 7.30
C LEU A 831 26.47 7.67 6.50
N TRP A 832 26.05 6.42 6.60
CA TRP A 832 26.62 5.34 5.82
C TRP A 832 25.79 5.19 4.56
N VAL A 833 26.42 5.30 3.39
CA VAL A 833 25.71 5.28 2.10
C VAL A 833 26.22 4.16 1.18
N GLY A 834 25.26 3.40 0.64
CA GLY A 834 25.50 2.19 -0.16
C GLY A 834 25.68 2.40 -1.66
N ALA A 835 26.20 3.54 -2.11
CA ALA A 835 26.30 3.83 -3.55
C ALA A 835 27.42 3.01 -4.21
N ARG A 836 27.09 2.20 -5.22
CA ARG A 836 28.07 1.41 -6.00
C ARG A 836 28.69 2.25 -7.15
N PRO A 837 29.98 2.08 -7.48
CA PRO A 837 30.59 2.67 -8.67
C PRO A 837 29.88 2.24 -9.97
N GLY A 838 29.82 3.10 -10.98
CA GLY A 838 29.40 2.74 -12.35
C GLY A 838 27.91 2.55 -12.62
N ALA A 839 27.01 2.74 -11.66
CA ALA A 839 25.57 2.72 -11.92
C ALA A 839 25.19 3.89 -12.85
N GLU A 840 24.89 3.62 -14.12
CA GLU A 840 24.68 4.64 -15.15
C GLU A 840 23.65 5.73 -14.72
N PRO A 841 23.93 7.02 -14.95
CA PRO A 841 23.20 8.16 -14.39
C PRO A 841 22.01 8.61 -15.27
N ARG A 842 21.33 7.69 -15.96
CA ARG A 842 20.37 8.02 -17.03
C ARG A 842 18.98 8.48 -16.60
N ARG A 843 18.70 8.77 -15.31
CA ARG A 843 17.39 9.31 -14.89
C ARG A 843 17.51 10.61 -14.07
N PRO A 844 16.70 11.64 -14.39
CA PRO A 844 16.68 12.91 -13.67
C PRO A 844 15.90 12.73 -12.36
N GLY A 845 16.59 12.32 -11.30
CA GLY A 845 16.13 12.35 -9.92
C GLY A 845 17.29 12.78 -9.04
N ALA A 846 17.01 13.51 -7.95
CA ALA A 846 18.03 13.96 -7.00
C ALA A 846 18.92 12.77 -6.62
N ARG A 847 20.24 12.88 -6.87
CA ARG A 847 21.17 11.77 -6.64
C ARG A 847 21.19 11.48 -5.15
N ALA A 848 21.29 10.20 -4.75
CA ALA A 848 21.56 9.86 -3.35
C ALA A 848 22.84 10.56 -2.83
N LEU A 849 23.76 10.90 -3.74
CA LEU A 849 24.96 11.70 -3.48
C LEU A 849 24.70 13.22 -3.39
N ASP A 850 23.68 13.75 -4.08
CA ASP A 850 23.30 15.16 -3.96
C ASP A 850 22.74 15.46 -2.55
N LEU A 851 22.13 14.46 -1.90
CA LEU A 851 21.72 14.52 -0.49
C LEU A 851 22.91 14.62 0.48
N LEU A 852 24.11 14.26 0.02
CA LEU A 852 25.32 14.10 0.83
C LEU A 852 26.36 15.19 0.58
N GLN A 853 26.21 15.96 -0.50
CA GLN A 853 27.10 17.07 -0.83
C GLN A 853 26.94 18.19 0.21
N GLY A 854 27.84 18.20 1.19
CA GLY A 854 28.08 19.34 2.05
C GLY A 854 27.54 19.24 3.48
N VAL A 855 26.78 18.20 3.80
CA VAL A 855 26.01 18.17 5.05
C VAL A 855 26.85 17.61 6.21
N ARG A 856 27.46 16.41 6.08
CA ARG A 856 28.11 15.68 7.20
C ARG A 856 29.20 14.70 6.77
N ARG A 857 29.89 14.07 7.74
CA ARG A 857 30.79 12.93 7.47
C ARG A 857 30.00 11.79 6.86
N VAL A 858 30.46 11.30 5.71
CA VAL A 858 29.84 10.18 5.01
C VAL A 858 30.79 9.00 4.98
N ALA A 859 30.26 7.83 5.27
CA ALA A 859 30.94 6.56 5.07
C ALA A 859 30.50 5.95 3.73
N LEU A 860 31.46 5.75 2.83
CA LEU A 860 31.23 5.20 1.49
C LEU A 860 32.05 3.91 1.34
N PRO A 861 31.69 2.80 1.98
CA PRO A 861 32.48 1.57 1.93
C PRO A 861 32.66 1.04 0.49
N TRP A 862 31.70 1.31 -0.40
CA TRP A 862 31.76 0.93 -1.81
C TRP A 862 32.57 1.88 -2.71
N SER A 863 33.10 2.98 -2.16
CA SER A 863 34.11 3.81 -2.86
C SER A 863 35.47 3.10 -2.97
N ASP A 864 35.63 1.95 -2.32
CA ASP A 864 36.83 1.17 -2.33
C ASP A 864 36.95 0.30 -3.59
N ARG A 865 37.78 0.74 -4.53
CA ARG A 865 38.02 0.03 -5.81
C ARG A 865 38.56 -1.39 -5.63
N VAL A 866 39.31 -1.64 -4.55
CA VAL A 866 39.84 -2.97 -4.24
C VAL A 866 38.71 -3.91 -3.82
N LEU A 867 37.76 -3.43 -3.03
CA LEU A 867 36.62 -4.24 -2.58
C LEU A 867 35.79 -4.76 -3.75
N HIS A 868 35.62 -3.96 -4.81
CA HIS A 868 34.92 -4.36 -6.03
C HIS A 868 35.65 -5.49 -6.78
N ARG A 869 36.99 -5.44 -6.84
CA ARG A 869 37.82 -6.42 -7.55
C ARG A 869 37.92 -7.77 -6.83
N LEU A 870 37.78 -7.80 -5.52
CA LEU A 870 37.85 -9.02 -4.69
C LEU A 870 36.58 -9.90 -4.75
N GLY A 871 35.64 -9.62 -5.65
CA GLY A 871 34.44 -10.46 -5.84
C GLY A 871 33.43 -10.41 -4.67
N GLY A 872 33.57 -9.47 -3.73
CA GLY A 872 32.70 -9.34 -2.56
C GLY A 872 31.32 -8.73 -2.81
N VAL A 873 30.97 -8.51 -4.07
CA VAL A 873 29.68 -7.94 -4.47
C VAL A 873 28.93 -9.05 -5.19
N PRO A 874 27.93 -9.69 -4.56
CA PRO A 874 27.00 -10.50 -5.33
C PRO A 874 26.47 -9.61 -6.46
N GLY A 875 26.36 -10.16 -7.67
CA GLY A 875 25.58 -9.51 -8.72
C GLY A 875 24.24 -9.06 -8.15
N PRO A 876 23.59 -8.00 -8.70
CA PRO A 876 22.20 -7.74 -8.33
C PRO A 876 21.47 -9.09 -8.39
N PRO A 877 20.76 -9.51 -7.32
CA PRO A 877 20.17 -10.83 -7.28
C PRO A 877 19.44 -11.04 -8.59
N ASP A 878 19.79 -12.12 -9.29
CA ASP A 878 19.11 -12.47 -10.52
C ASP A 878 17.62 -12.54 -10.15
N ASP A 879 16.80 -11.70 -10.79
CA ASP A 879 15.36 -11.57 -10.53
C ASP A 879 14.61 -12.89 -10.85
N GLY A 880 15.35 -13.95 -11.20
CA GLY A 880 14.94 -15.34 -11.40
C GLY A 880 14.64 -16.13 -10.12
N SER A 881 14.88 -15.60 -8.92
CA SER A 881 14.33 -16.19 -7.67
C SER A 881 12.87 -15.81 -7.41
N ARG A 882 12.15 -15.33 -8.44
CA ARG A 882 10.69 -15.44 -8.55
C ARG A 882 10.29 -16.90 -8.46
N VAL A 883 10.25 -17.43 -7.24
CA VAL A 883 9.38 -18.54 -6.86
C VAL A 883 7.97 -18.08 -7.23
N ARG A 884 7.51 -18.52 -8.40
CA ARG A 884 6.09 -18.62 -8.71
C ARG A 884 5.52 -19.56 -7.65
N GLY A 885 4.80 -18.99 -6.69
CA GLY A 885 4.30 -19.71 -5.52
C GLY A 885 3.20 -18.90 -4.84
N ASP A 886 2.03 -19.02 -5.47
CA ASP A 886 0.66 -18.93 -4.98
C ASP A 886 0.20 -17.65 -4.26
N GLY A 887 -0.84 -17.06 -4.85
CA GLY A 887 -1.54 -15.84 -4.47
C GLY A 887 -2.46 -15.97 -3.27
#